data_AF-A0A929C8J6-F1
#
_entry.id   AF-A0A929C8J6-F1
#
_cell.length_a   1.000
_cell.length_b   1.000
_cell.length_c   1.000
_cell.angle_alpha   90.00
_cell.angle_beta   90.00
_cell.angle_gamma   90.00
#
_symmetry.space_group_name_H-M   'P 1'
#
loop_
_entity.id
_entity.type
_entity.pdbx_description
1 polymer ?
#
loop_
_entity_poly.entity_id
_entity_poly.type
_entity_poly.pdbx_seq_one_letter_code
_entity_poly.pdbx_strand_id
1 'polypeptide(L)'
;MKKLFFSLLVLVFCIPFFTIRAQEPDKKPEYKLTHHMTPEEMLRRDEIGKDFYPTDPPIAPVRQTAEFEKMQSVLIRYPFGIPMELIVEMAEDCMVTTIVANQSQENYVMNLYNSAGVNTDNCDFIHAPTDSHWTRDYGPWFVVNGNNEVGICNFPYNRPRPDDNDIPIAVAQYLDIELYGMNLIHSGGNYMTDGMGIAASTTLVWTENASLSHEDIDQFVEDYLGITTYHVLPDPLGAYIQHIDCWGKYLDVDKVLIGEVPETDYRYEDFEYVADYFAGQTSSYGNLYQVYRVFTPATYPETPYTNSLILNRKVFVPLTGSEWDDEALEVYEEAMPGYEIIGIFSNSWANTDALHCRTRGIADLEMLYIYHIPLLGEVPFQNEYEITATFIPYSNEPLYQDSLKIHYKVDGGVYTAVSMSQVFSNTYSGIIPGQQAGSEIAYYIHATDESGQNAEHPFIGAPDPHVYIVGAIPPDITVTPDSLIFLTITAMLEGKNVKIENLTDEDIYINDIENEGFNGGFHWYVDPWTITLPYLLTSGDSLLLTVKIDVPLSYMGDLISDTMSIESEVSVHDILILVDEDLVSAFNNVFTDNITSLNGNYPNPFSSETNIKFSINKTANVLIEIFNINGQKINTLINNQLSAGNYNIKWNGRNKNGKKVTGGIYFLKMKSGEFVSTKKMILMK
;
A
#
# COMPACT_ATOMS: atom_id res chain seq x y z
N MET A 1 11.70 102.22 7.47
CA MET A 1 11.52 102.86 8.79
C MET A 1 10.62 101.97 9.64
N LYS A 2 10.97 101.88 10.92
CA LYS A 2 10.50 100.98 11.99
C LYS A 2 9.06 101.33 12.46
N LYS A 3 8.17 100.33 12.64
CA LYS A 3 7.46 99.93 13.91
C LYS A 3 5.94 99.64 13.85
N LEU A 4 5.58 98.47 14.42
CA LEU A 4 4.44 98.09 15.31
C LEU A 4 2.99 98.20 14.73
N PHE A 5 1.96 97.37 15.02
CA PHE A 5 1.68 96.26 15.94
C PHE A 5 0.37 95.52 15.52
N PHE A 6 0.34 94.19 15.74
CA PHE A 6 -0.73 93.31 16.27
C PHE A 6 -2.17 93.16 15.72
N SER A 7 -2.62 91.90 15.86
CA SER A 7 -3.97 91.27 15.81
C SER A 7 -4.59 90.96 14.44
N LEU A 8 -4.62 89.71 13.95
CA LEU A 8 -5.27 88.46 14.41
C LEU A 8 -6.76 88.36 14.02
N LEU A 9 -7.03 87.69 12.90
CA LEU A 9 -8.22 86.83 12.70
C LEU A 9 -7.97 85.90 11.49
N VAL A 10 -7.58 84.65 11.73
CA VAL A 10 -7.58 83.59 10.71
C VAL A 10 -8.61 82.57 11.17
N LEU A 11 -9.58 82.31 10.31
CA LEU A 11 -10.63 81.32 10.51
C LEU A 11 -10.02 79.91 10.66
N VAL A 12 -10.45 79.28 11.74
CA VAL A 12 -10.19 77.89 12.10
C VAL A 12 -11.06 76.98 11.21
N PHE A 13 -10.42 76.16 10.38
CA PHE A 13 -11.02 74.88 9.94
C PHE A 13 -10.48 73.79 10.87
N CYS A 14 -11.28 73.38 11.84
CA CYS A 14 -11.03 72.16 12.62
C CYS A 14 -11.30 70.96 11.73
N ILE A 15 -10.25 70.37 11.15
CA ILE A 15 -10.27 68.98 10.71
C ILE A 15 -9.66 68.19 11.87
N PRO A 16 -10.40 67.27 12.51
CA PRO A 16 -9.79 66.40 13.52
C PRO A 16 -8.77 65.50 12.81
N PHE A 17 -7.49 65.71 13.11
CA PHE A 17 -6.47 64.68 12.94
C PHE A 17 -6.83 63.53 13.89
N PHE A 18 -7.67 62.61 13.42
CA PHE A 18 -7.57 61.25 13.89
C PHE A 18 -6.26 60.72 13.32
N THR A 19 -5.21 60.73 14.14
CA THR A 19 -4.16 59.73 14.00
C THR A 19 -4.85 58.39 14.22
N ILE A 20 -5.29 57.78 13.13
CA ILE A 20 -5.47 56.34 13.07
C ILE A 20 -4.06 55.80 13.30
N ARG A 21 -3.75 55.47 14.57
CA ARG A 21 -2.82 54.37 14.80
C ARG A 21 -3.55 53.19 14.15
N ALA A 22 -3.18 52.87 12.92
CA ALA A 22 -3.30 51.51 12.47
C ALA A 22 -2.56 50.74 13.55
N GLN A 23 -3.31 49.96 14.33
CA GLN A 23 -2.72 48.90 15.11
C GLN A 23 -1.98 48.08 14.06
N GLU A 24 -0.64 48.21 14.02
CA GLU A 24 0.16 47.30 13.21
C GLU A 24 -0.31 45.90 13.62
N PRO A 25 -0.86 45.08 12.71
CA PRO A 25 -1.05 43.68 13.04
C PRO A 25 0.31 43.20 13.53
N ASP A 26 0.32 42.51 14.68
CA ASP A 26 1.54 42.07 15.35
C ASP A 26 2.58 41.66 14.32
N LYS A 27 3.63 42.50 14.18
CA LYS A 27 4.78 42.13 13.36
C LYS A 27 5.40 40.94 14.06
N LYS A 28 4.99 39.72 13.67
CA LYS A 28 5.83 38.54 13.80
C LYS A 28 7.23 38.97 13.31
N PRO A 29 8.30 38.61 14.04
CA PRO A 29 9.64 39.05 13.71
C PRO A 29 9.93 38.77 12.23
N GLU A 30 10.70 39.66 11.60
CA GLU A 30 11.27 39.47 10.26
C GLU A 30 11.55 37.98 10.01
N TYR A 31 11.05 37.42 8.90
CA TYR A 31 11.17 36.01 8.47
C TYR A 31 12.65 35.55 8.35
N LYS A 32 13.37 35.57 9.47
CA LYS A 32 14.75 35.18 9.73
C LYS A 32 14.75 33.90 10.58
N LEU A 33 13.71 33.09 10.45
CA LEU A 33 13.77 31.73 10.98
C LEU A 33 14.71 30.93 10.08
N THR A 34 15.54 30.15 10.73
CA THR A 34 16.54 29.29 10.10
C THR A 34 15.99 27.86 10.01
N HIS A 35 16.53 27.03 9.12
CA HIS A 35 16.15 25.61 9.06
C HIS A 35 16.58 24.86 10.35
N HIS A 36 17.49 25.44 11.15
CA HIS A 36 17.74 25.04 12.53
C HIS A 36 16.84 25.78 13.52
N MET A 37 16.58 25.17 14.68
CA MET A 37 15.98 25.90 15.80
C MET A 37 16.91 27.03 16.23
N THR A 38 16.39 28.25 16.22
CA THR A 38 17.02 29.42 16.82
C THR A 38 17.21 29.22 18.33
N PRO A 39 18.14 29.94 19.00
CA PRO A 39 18.28 29.87 20.46
C PRO A 39 16.96 30.16 21.21
N GLU A 40 16.12 31.02 20.66
CA GLU A 40 14.78 31.31 21.19
C GLU A 40 13.82 30.12 21.03
N GLU A 41 13.81 29.45 19.88
CA GLU A 41 13.02 28.23 19.66
C GLU A 41 13.50 27.08 20.58
N MET A 42 14.82 26.97 20.82
CA MET A 42 15.34 25.96 21.75
C MET A 42 14.78 26.09 23.17
N LEU A 43 14.45 27.32 23.60
CA LEU A 43 13.82 27.58 24.90
C LEU A 43 12.32 27.23 24.94
N ARG A 44 11.71 27.04 23.78
CA ARG A 44 10.28 26.75 23.58
C ARG A 44 10.02 25.29 23.17
N ARG A 45 11.03 24.42 23.23
CA ARG A 45 10.90 22.99 22.86
C ARG A 45 9.80 22.28 23.63
N ASP A 46 9.49 22.73 24.84
CA ASP A 46 8.40 22.17 25.63
C ASP A 46 7.01 22.48 25.04
N GLU A 47 6.89 23.39 24.06
CA GLU A 47 5.64 23.69 23.34
C GLU A 47 5.30 22.67 22.24
N ILE A 48 6.29 21.88 21.77
CA ILE A 48 6.08 20.87 20.72
C ILE A 48 5.01 19.86 21.16
N GLY A 49 3.99 19.69 20.32
CA GLY A 49 2.88 18.76 20.55
C GLY A 49 1.88 19.12 21.66
N LYS A 50 2.02 20.27 22.35
CA LYS A 50 1.11 20.63 23.46
C LYS A 50 -0.34 20.81 23.03
N ASP A 51 -0.56 21.39 21.85
CA ASP A 51 -1.89 21.68 21.31
C ASP A 51 -2.31 20.69 20.21
N PHE A 52 -1.61 19.55 20.11
CA PHE A 52 -1.94 18.52 19.14
C PHE A 52 -3.20 17.74 19.55
N TYR A 53 -4.09 17.50 18.57
CA TYR A 53 -5.34 16.77 18.78
C TYR A 53 -5.25 15.38 18.17
N PRO A 54 -4.97 14.32 18.97
CA PRO A 54 -5.01 12.96 18.47
C PRO A 54 -6.42 12.54 18.08
N THR A 55 -6.53 11.70 17.05
CA THR A 55 -7.79 11.06 16.64
C THR A 55 -7.66 9.54 16.75
N ASP A 56 -8.69 8.81 16.33
CA ASP A 56 -8.52 7.39 15.99
C ASP A 56 -7.78 7.30 14.63
N PRO A 57 -7.07 6.19 14.35
CA PRO A 57 -6.43 5.96 13.05
C PRO A 57 -7.46 5.82 11.91
N PRO A 58 -7.03 5.92 10.64
CA PRO A 58 -7.88 5.59 9.50
C PRO A 58 -8.41 4.17 9.58
N ILE A 59 -9.55 3.91 8.92
CA ILE A 59 -10.09 2.55 8.81
C ILE A 59 -9.11 1.71 7.99
N ALA A 60 -8.73 0.54 8.51
CA ALA A 60 -7.85 -0.40 7.81
C ALA A 60 -8.56 -1.10 6.61
N PRO A 61 -7.82 -1.59 5.61
CA PRO A 61 -6.37 -1.40 5.43
C PRO A 61 -6.03 0.06 5.12
N VAL A 62 -4.89 0.52 5.63
CA VAL A 62 -4.37 1.86 5.38
C VAL A 62 -3.20 1.75 4.39
N ARG A 63 -3.05 2.74 3.51
CA ARG A 63 -1.90 2.86 2.61
C ARG A 63 -1.45 4.30 2.49
N GLN A 64 -0.19 4.58 2.76
CA GLN A 64 0.38 5.89 2.45
C GLN A 64 0.78 5.98 0.98
N THR A 65 0.56 7.14 0.36
CA THR A 65 1.02 7.41 -1.02
C THR A 65 2.52 7.72 -1.04
N ALA A 66 3.27 7.12 -1.98
CA ALA A 66 4.66 7.46 -2.26
C ALA A 66 4.81 8.79 -3.00
N GLU A 67 6.03 9.34 -3.03
CA GLU A 67 6.30 10.58 -3.75
C GLU A 67 6.30 10.42 -5.28
N PHE A 68 6.66 9.23 -5.77
CA PHE A 68 6.68 8.89 -7.19
C PHE A 68 5.31 8.43 -7.73
N GLU A 69 4.26 8.48 -6.90
CA GLU A 69 2.88 8.31 -7.34
C GLU A 69 2.30 9.63 -7.89
N LYS A 70 1.07 9.57 -8.40
CA LYS A 70 0.44 10.73 -9.04
C LYS A 70 0.12 11.84 -8.03
N MET A 71 0.59 13.05 -8.34
CA MET A 71 0.31 14.26 -7.57
C MET A 71 -0.55 15.22 -8.40
N GLN A 72 -1.69 15.65 -7.85
CA GLN A 72 -2.55 16.66 -8.48
C GLN A 72 -1.98 18.08 -8.32
N SER A 73 -1.19 18.30 -7.26
CA SER A 73 -0.63 19.59 -6.93
C SER A 73 0.69 19.48 -6.17
N VAL A 74 1.45 20.58 -6.13
CA VAL A 74 2.58 20.78 -5.22
C VAL A 74 2.30 21.97 -4.29
N LEU A 75 2.50 21.74 -3.00
CA LEU A 75 2.33 22.71 -1.92
C LEU A 75 3.63 23.46 -1.66
N ILE A 76 3.57 24.78 -1.84
CA ILE A 76 4.66 25.72 -1.54
C ILE A 76 4.15 26.85 -0.65
N ARG A 77 5.06 27.69 -0.14
CA ARG A 77 4.71 28.75 0.80
C ARG A 77 5.35 30.08 0.43
N TYR A 78 4.58 31.16 0.55
CA TYR A 78 5.08 32.54 0.50
C TYR A 78 5.23 33.16 1.91
N PRO A 79 6.31 33.92 2.24
CA PRO A 79 7.47 34.23 1.40
C PRO A 79 8.25 33.02 0.92
N PHE A 80 8.66 33.07 -0.36
CA PHE A 80 9.27 31.93 -1.06
C PHE A 80 10.66 31.60 -0.51
N GLY A 81 10.86 30.32 -0.25
CA GLY A 81 12.19 29.72 -0.07
C GLY A 81 12.73 29.07 -1.34
N ILE A 82 12.02 29.14 -2.47
CA ILE A 82 12.41 28.48 -3.72
C ILE A 82 12.57 29.49 -4.86
N PRO A 83 13.41 29.22 -5.87
CA PRO A 83 13.53 30.09 -7.03
C PRO A 83 12.22 30.11 -7.83
N MET A 84 11.92 31.26 -8.44
CA MET A 84 10.71 31.42 -9.26
C MET A 84 10.73 30.50 -10.50
N GLU A 85 11.90 30.16 -11.01
CA GLU A 85 12.07 29.22 -12.13
C GLU A 85 11.47 27.85 -11.80
N LEU A 86 11.71 27.31 -10.59
CA LEU A 86 11.07 26.06 -10.16
C LEU A 86 9.53 26.19 -10.15
N ILE A 87 8.99 27.34 -9.72
CA ILE A 87 7.54 27.58 -9.71
C ILE A 87 6.98 27.61 -11.14
N VAL A 88 7.70 28.21 -12.09
CA VAL A 88 7.34 28.21 -13.50
C VAL A 88 7.28 26.77 -14.03
N GLU A 89 8.33 25.99 -13.80
CA GLU A 89 8.42 24.61 -14.28
C GLU A 89 7.35 23.68 -13.68
N MET A 90 7.08 23.77 -12.37
CA MET A 90 6.04 22.94 -11.74
C MET A 90 4.63 23.28 -12.24
N ALA A 91 4.37 24.56 -12.55
CA ALA A 91 3.06 25.02 -13.04
C ALA A 91 2.76 24.59 -14.49
N GLU A 92 3.71 23.97 -15.20
CA GLU A 92 3.45 23.40 -16.52
C GLU A 92 2.59 22.13 -16.45
N ASP A 93 2.80 21.29 -15.43
CA ASP A 93 2.25 19.92 -15.38
C ASP A 93 1.21 19.69 -14.29
N CYS A 94 1.26 20.44 -13.19
CA CYS A 94 0.28 20.30 -12.10
C CYS A 94 -0.04 21.65 -11.44
N MET A 95 -1.05 21.64 -10.58
CA MET A 95 -1.42 22.82 -9.80
C MET A 95 -0.32 23.20 -8.81
N VAL A 96 0.08 24.46 -8.75
CA VAL A 96 0.95 24.99 -7.69
C VAL A 96 0.09 25.66 -6.62
N THR A 97 -0.10 24.97 -5.49
CA THR A 97 -0.87 25.48 -4.36
C THR A 97 0.04 26.26 -3.43
N THR A 98 -0.18 27.57 -3.32
CA THR A 98 0.67 28.49 -2.56
C THR A 98 0.02 28.93 -1.26
N ILE A 99 0.65 28.62 -0.13
CA ILE A 99 0.20 29.12 1.18
C ILE A 99 0.58 30.60 1.30
N VAL A 100 -0.41 31.43 1.61
CA VAL A 100 -0.29 32.87 1.86
C VAL A 100 -1.03 33.25 3.13
N ALA A 101 -0.56 34.25 3.85
CA ALA A 101 -1.17 34.62 5.13
C ALA A 101 -2.56 35.28 4.98
N ASN A 102 -2.88 35.84 3.80
CA ASN A 102 -4.13 36.56 3.52
C ASN A 102 -4.21 36.99 2.04
N GLN A 103 -5.39 37.49 1.65
CA GLN A 103 -5.68 38.05 0.32
C GLN A 103 -4.67 39.12 -0.15
N SER A 104 -4.08 39.91 0.74
CA SER A 104 -3.10 40.92 0.31
C SER A 104 -1.80 40.27 -0.18
N GLN A 105 -1.37 39.18 0.45
CA GLN A 105 -0.21 38.41 -0.01
C GLN A 105 -0.54 37.63 -1.28
N GLU A 106 -1.73 37.05 -1.39
CA GLU A 106 -2.18 36.42 -2.65
C GLU A 106 -2.08 37.38 -3.83
N ASN A 107 -2.67 38.57 -3.72
CA ASN A 107 -2.62 39.58 -4.77
C ASN A 107 -1.17 39.95 -5.14
N TYR A 108 -0.28 40.00 -4.15
CA TYR A 108 1.14 40.26 -4.39
C TYR A 108 1.82 39.11 -5.12
N VAL A 109 1.62 37.87 -4.66
CA VAL A 109 2.15 36.66 -5.31
C VAL A 109 1.65 36.51 -6.73
N MET A 110 0.35 36.73 -6.97
CA MET A 110 -0.21 36.70 -8.32
C MET A 110 0.45 37.72 -9.25
N ASN A 111 0.82 38.90 -8.76
CA ASN A 111 1.59 39.86 -9.57
C ASN A 111 3.02 39.34 -9.86
N LEU A 112 3.66 38.64 -8.91
CA LEU A 112 4.96 38.00 -9.14
C LEU A 112 4.85 36.88 -10.19
N TYR A 113 3.86 36.01 -10.07
CA TYR A 113 3.59 34.92 -11.02
C TYR A 113 3.36 35.44 -12.43
N ASN A 114 2.46 36.41 -12.60
CA ASN A 114 2.22 37.06 -13.88
C ASN A 114 3.49 37.72 -14.46
N SER A 115 4.32 38.32 -13.60
CA SER A 115 5.55 38.98 -14.05
C SER A 115 6.64 37.99 -14.46
N ALA A 116 6.66 36.81 -13.84
CA ALA A 116 7.62 35.74 -14.10
C ALA A 116 7.19 34.79 -15.22
N GLY A 117 5.94 34.86 -15.67
CA GLY A 117 5.40 33.97 -16.71
C GLY A 117 4.95 32.61 -16.19
N VAL A 118 4.66 32.49 -14.89
CA VAL A 118 4.05 31.27 -14.32
C VAL A 118 2.69 31.05 -14.96
N ASN A 119 2.35 29.80 -15.27
CA ASN A 119 1.02 29.44 -15.75
C ASN A 119 -0.01 29.60 -14.61
N THR A 120 -0.68 30.75 -14.55
CA THR A 120 -1.61 31.08 -13.46
C THR A 120 -2.91 30.27 -13.49
N ASP A 121 -3.23 29.59 -14.60
CA ASP A 121 -4.36 28.65 -14.65
C ASP A 121 -4.08 27.41 -13.78
N ASN A 122 -2.80 27.12 -13.53
CA ASN A 122 -2.30 26.07 -12.64
C ASN A 122 -1.74 26.66 -11.33
N CYS A 123 -2.37 27.72 -10.79
CA CYS A 123 -2.02 28.27 -9.49
C CYS A 123 -3.25 28.41 -8.60
N ASP A 124 -3.15 27.97 -7.35
CA ASP A 124 -4.18 28.17 -6.33
C ASP A 124 -3.56 28.56 -4.97
N PHE A 125 -4.40 28.97 -4.00
CA PHE A 125 -3.98 29.56 -2.75
C PHE A 125 -4.71 29.02 -1.54
N ILE A 126 -3.95 28.75 -0.47
CA ILE A 126 -4.48 28.46 0.86
C ILE A 126 -4.17 29.65 1.76
N HIS A 127 -5.21 30.21 2.40
CA HIS A 127 -5.05 31.31 3.36
C HIS A 127 -4.84 30.78 4.76
N ALA A 128 -3.58 30.68 5.16
CA ALA A 128 -3.19 30.22 6.49
C ALA A 128 -1.96 30.97 7.00
N PRO A 129 -1.89 31.31 8.30
CA PRO A 129 -0.65 31.78 8.89
C PRO A 129 0.38 30.65 8.85
N THR A 130 1.65 31.02 8.68
CA THR A 130 2.79 30.09 8.66
C THR A 130 3.96 30.77 9.34
N ASP A 131 4.80 29.99 10.00
CA ASP A 131 6.05 30.46 10.59
C ASP A 131 7.19 30.35 9.56
N SER A 132 7.20 29.30 8.74
CA SER A 132 8.29 29.02 7.80
C SER A 132 7.85 28.60 6.40
N HIS A 133 8.82 28.28 5.53
CA HIS A 133 8.60 27.81 4.16
C HIS A 133 8.97 26.33 3.94
N TRP A 134 9.26 25.58 5.00
CA TRP A 134 9.65 24.17 4.90
C TRP A 134 8.40 23.27 4.83
N THR A 135 7.60 23.44 3.76
CA THR A 135 6.33 22.70 3.58
C THR A 135 6.51 21.19 3.59
N ARG A 136 7.72 20.68 3.35
CA ARG A 136 8.05 19.26 3.50
C ARG A 136 7.90 18.78 4.93
N ASP A 137 8.41 19.54 5.87
CA ASP A 137 8.59 19.11 7.25
C ASP A 137 7.27 19.04 8.02
N TYR A 138 6.44 20.07 7.85
CA TYR A 138 5.15 20.20 8.54
C TYR A 138 3.95 19.87 7.65
N GLY A 139 4.18 19.63 6.35
CA GLY A 139 3.10 19.43 5.38
C GLY A 139 2.36 18.11 5.55
N PRO A 140 1.19 17.98 4.88
CA PRO A 140 0.29 16.84 5.06
C PRO A 140 0.89 15.53 4.54
N TRP A 141 0.70 14.44 5.30
CA TRP A 141 0.96 13.08 4.82
C TRP A 141 -0.33 12.45 4.30
N PHE A 142 -0.36 12.08 3.01
CA PHE A 142 -1.56 11.56 2.38
C PHE A 142 -1.66 10.04 2.55
N VAL A 143 -2.80 9.59 3.03
CA VAL A 143 -3.11 8.18 3.27
C VAL A 143 -4.43 7.83 2.62
N VAL A 144 -4.60 6.56 2.26
CA VAL A 144 -5.82 5.99 1.71
C VAL A 144 -6.34 4.98 2.73
N ASN A 145 -7.60 5.11 3.12
CA ASN A 145 -8.23 4.22 4.09
C ASN A 145 -8.87 2.99 3.41
N GLY A 146 -9.42 2.07 4.21
CA GLY A 146 -10.04 0.83 3.74
C GLY A 146 -11.31 1.00 2.91
N ASN A 147 -11.86 2.22 2.84
CA ASN A 147 -12.95 2.58 1.93
C ASN A 147 -12.45 3.16 0.61
N ASN A 148 -11.13 3.20 0.38
CA ASN A 148 -10.46 3.87 -0.74
C ASN A 148 -10.63 5.39 -0.74
N GLU A 149 -10.83 6.00 0.43
CA GLU A 149 -10.91 7.46 0.57
C GLU A 149 -9.54 8.02 0.94
N VAL A 150 -9.11 9.06 0.23
CA VAL A 150 -7.87 9.79 0.52
C VAL A 150 -8.10 10.73 1.70
N GLY A 151 -7.21 10.70 2.69
CA GLY A 151 -7.18 11.59 3.83
C GLY A 151 -5.76 12.05 4.16
N ILE A 152 -5.64 12.86 5.21
CA ILE A 152 -4.36 13.38 5.69
C ILE A 152 -4.06 12.83 7.08
N CYS A 153 -2.92 12.18 7.23
CA CYS A 153 -2.29 11.95 8.51
C CYS A 153 -1.47 13.19 8.92
N ASN A 154 -1.85 13.80 10.03
CA ASN A 154 -1.15 14.90 10.68
C ASN A 154 -0.36 14.37 11.89
N PHE A 155 0.73 15.06 12.22
CA PHE A 155 1.61 14.72 13.33
C PHE A 155 2.11 15.99 14.04
N PRO A 156 2.49 15.93 15.33
CA PRO A 156 3.16 17.03 15.99
C PRO A 156 4.47 17.37 15.28
N TYR A 157 4.56 18.56 14.67
CA TYR A 157 5.80 19.01 14.04
C TYR A 157 6.90 19.20 15.08
N ASN A 158 8.09 18.64 14.84
CA ASN A 158 9.24 18.68 15.74
C ASN A 158 9.91 20.05 15.90
N ARG A 159 9.19 21.16 15.63
CA ARG A 159 9.63 22.53 15.87
C ARG A 159 8.55 23.29 16.65
N PRO A 160 8.92 24.23 17.54
CA PRO A 160 7.95 25.07 18.26
C PRO A 160 7.38 26.19 17.36
N ARG A 161 6.83 25.77 16.22
CA ARG A 161 6.27 26.58 15.13
C ARG A 161 4.78 26.21 14.99
N PRO A 162 3.92 26.76 15.87
CA PRO A 162 2.53 26.33 15.96
C PRO A 162 1.74 26.61 14.69
N ASP A 163 2.02 27.69 13.95
CA ASP A 163 1.29 27.99 12.73
C ASP A 163 1.67 27.04 11.59
N ASP A 164 2.91 26.56 11.56
CA ASP A 164 3.33 25.50 10.63
C ASP A 164 2.64 24.16 10.95
N ASN A 165 2.54 23.82 12.23
CA ASN A 165 1.90 22.59 12.73
C ASN A 165 0.40 22.48 12.35
N ASP A 166 -0.26 23.61 12.11
CA ASP A 166 -1.69 23.66 11.76
C ASP A 166 -1.94 23.63 10.23
N ILE A 167 -0.89 23.65 9.41
CA ILE A 167 -1.06 23.64 7.94
C ILE A 167 -1.75 22.38 7.42
N PRO A 168 -1.45 21.15 7.90
CA PRO A 168 -2.21 19.97 7.49
C PRO A 168 -3.73 20.10 7.71
N ILE A 169 -4.16 20.81 8.76
CA ILE A 169 -5.57 21.12 9.03
C ILE A 169 -6.13 22.05 7.93
N ALA A 170 -5.40 23.10 7.58
CA ALA A 170 -5.80 24.04 6.53
C ALA A 170 -5.88 23.35 5.16
N VAL A 171 -4.95 22.43 4.86
CA VAL A 171 -4.97 21.66 3.61
C VAL A 171 -6.16 20.68 3.59
N ALA A 172 -6.43 19.96 4.68
CA ALA A 172 -7.59 19.07 4.78
C ALA A 172 -8.92 19.83 4.56
N GLN A 173 -9.05 21.03 5.12
CA GLN A 173 -10.22 21.91 4.90
C GLN A 173 -10.33 22.41 3.47
N TYR A 174 -9.20 22.73 2.84
CA TYR A 174 -9.15 23.18 1.44
C TYR A 174 -9.55 22.06 0.48
N LEU A 175 -9.10 20.83 0.74
CA LEU A 175 -9.40 19.64 -0.07
C LEU A 175 -10.74 18.97 0.26
N ASP A 176 -11.37 19.34 1.39
CA ASP A 176 -12.58 18.70 1.94
C ASP A 176 -12.40 17.19 2.18
N ILE A 177 -11.31 16.82 2.87
CA ILE A 177 -10.96 15.43 3.20
C ILE A 177 -10.73 15.21 4.69
N GLU A 178 -10.78 13.95 5.12
CA GLU A 178 -10.59 13.56 6.51
C GLU A 178 -9.15 13.81 7.01
N LEU A 179 -9.05 14.12 8.30
CA LEU A 179 -7.79 14.39 8.99
C LEU A 179 -7.62 13.43 10.18
N TYR A 180 -6.51 12.72 10.20
CA TYR A 180 -6.13 11.79 11.25
C TYR A 180 -4.95 12.35 12.04
N GLY A 181 -5.08 12.45 13.36
CA GLY A 181 -4.05 12.98 14.25
C GLY A 181 -3.18 11.87 14.85
N MET A 182 -2.06 11.52 14.19
CA MET A 182 -1.06 10.60 14.71
C MET A 182 -0.18 11.29 15.76
N ASN A 183 -0.29 10.89 17.02
CA ASN A 183 0.44 11.53 18.13
C ASN A 183 1.90 11.05 18.25
N LEU A 184 2.65 11.18 17.17
CA LEU A 184 4.06 10.83 17.06
C LEU A 184 4.82 12.06 16.56
N ILE A 185 5.73 12.63 17.36
CA ILE A 185 6.51 13.80 16.94
C ILE A 185 7.32 13.44 15.71
N HIS A 186 7.18 14.21 14.62
CA HIS A 186 7.86 13.93 13.36
C HIS A 186 8.24 15.20 12.58
N SER A 187 8.97 14.97 11.50
CA SER A 187 9.23 15.90 10.41
C SER A 187 9.17 15.15 9.07
N GLY A 188 8.48 15.68 8.07
CA GLY A 188 8.38 15.06 6.75
C GLY A 188 9.69 14.96 5.97
N GLY A 189 10.71 15.78 6.26
CA GLY A 189 12.05 15.61 5.68
C GLY A 189 12.79 14.38 6.22
N ASN A 190 12.40 13.91 7.41
CA ASN A 190 12.94 12.68 8.01
C ASN A 190 12.06 11.45 7.74
N TYR A 191 11.29 11.44 6.66
CA TYR A 191 10.39 10.34 6.32
C TYR A 191 10.33 10.12 4.81
N MET A 192 10.37 8.87 4.37
CA MET A 192 10.06 8.47 2.99
C MET A 192 9.42 7.08 2.97
N THR A 193 8.54 6.82 1.99
CA THR A 193 7.86 5.52 1.81
C THR A 193 7.90 5.10 0.35
N ASP A 194 7.88 3.77 0.14
CA ASP A 194 7.73 3.14 -1.17
C ASP A 194 6.26 3.04 -1.64
N GLY A 195 5.30 3.44 -0.81
CA GLY A 195 3.87 3.40 -1.12
C GLY A 195 3.21 2.03 -1.05
N MET A 196 3.97 1.00 -0.67
CA MET A 196 3.55 -0.41 -0.61
C MET A 196 3.79 -1.06 0.77
N GLY A 197 3.89 -0.24 1.83
CA GLY A 197 3.98 -0.69 3.22
C GLY A 197 5.40 -0.69 3.79
N ILE A 198 6.38 -0.14 3.07
CA ILE A 198 7.73 0.09 3.58
C ILE A 198 7.99 1.60 3.72
N ALA A 199 8.60 1.99 4.83
CA ALA A 199 9.09 3.35 5.02
C ALA A 199 10.47 3.37 5.67
N ALA A 200 11.13 4.53 5.60
CA ALA A 200 12.40 4.76 6.24
C ALA A 200 12.48 6.16 6.87
N SER A 201 13.17 6.22 8.01
CA SER A 201 13.47 7.44 8.77
C SER A 201 14.84 7.30 9.44
N THR A 202 15.42 8.40 9.90
CA THR A 202 16.59 8.30 10.78
C THR A 202 16.18 8.01 12.24
N THR A 203 17.13 7.55 13.05
CA THR A 203 17.00 7.41 14.52
C THR A 203 16.52 8.66 15.26
N LEU A 204 16.45 9.82 14.59
CA LEU A 204 15.84 11.02 15.14
C LEU A 204 14.42 10.74 15.66
N VAL A 205 13.61 9.93 14.95
CA VAL A 205 12.24 9.58 15.37
C VAL A 205 12.21 8.93 16.76
N TRP A 206 13.17 8.07 17.08
CA TRP A 206 13.31 7.46 18.41
C TRP A 206 13.75 8.49 19.46
N THR A 207 14.70 9.35 19.11
CA THR A 207 15.23 10.33 20.07
C THR A 207 14.24 11.44 20.42
N GLU A 208 13.40 11.86 19.47
CA GLU A 208 12.38 12.89 19.68
C GLU A 208 11.13 12.34 20.39
N ASN A 209 10.92 11.03 20.33
CA ASN A 209 9.82 10.32 21.00
C ASN A 209 10.31 9.40 22.11
N ALA A 210 11.35 9.80 22.87
CA ALA A 210 12.01 8.97 23.88
C ALA A 210 11.11 8.45 25.04
N SER A 211 9.85 8.91 25.13
CA SER A 211 8.85 8.38 26.05
C SER A 211 8.09 7.15 25.54
N LEU A 212 8.17 6.87 24.23
CA LEU A 212 7.56 5.72 23.58
C LEU A 212 8.60 4.60 23.41
N SER A 213 8.16 3.34 23.42
CA SER A 213 9.01 2.24 22.95
C SER A 213 9.15 2.27 21.43
N HIS A 214 10.14 1.56 20.88
CA HIS A 214 10.28 1.49 19.43
C HIS A 214 9.09 0.74 18.82
N GLU A 215 8.60 -0.30 19.51
CA GLU A 215 7.41 -1.04 19.11
C GLU A 215 6.14 -0.17 19.11
N ASP A 216 6.00 0.75 20.06
CA ASP A 216 4.88 1.72 20.05
C ASP A 216 4.98 2.65 18.83
N ILE A 217 6.19 3.10 18.49
CA ILE A 217 6.43 3.96 17.31
C ILE A 217 6.08 3.21 16.03
N ASP A 218 6.53 1.96 15.91
CA ASP A 218 6.22 1.09 14.77
C ASP A 218 4.70 0.88 14.65
N GLN A 219 4.00 0.64 15.77
CA GLN A 219 2.55 0.50 15.77
C GLN A 219 1.82 1.78 15.34
N PHE A 220 2.28 2.97 15.77
CA PHE A 220 1.70 4.24 15.28
C PHE A 220 1.86 4.38 13.77
N VAL A 221 3.05 4.06 13.25
CA VAL A 221 3.35 4.15 11.82
C VAL A 221 2.58 3.11 11.02
N GLU A 222 2.36 1.91 11.56
CA GLU A 222 1.48 0.90 10.95
C GLU A 222 0.00 1.34 10.96
N ASP A 223 -0.55 1.70 12.12
CA ASP A 223 -1.97 2.03 12.30
C ASP A 223 -2.40 3.24 11.46
N TYR A 224 -1.57 4.27 11.38
CA TYR A 224 -1.92 5.54 10.72
C TYR A 224 -1.49 5.62 9.27
N LEU A 225 -0.47 4.87 8.86
CA LEU A 225 0.16 5.01 7.54
C LEU A 225 0.19 3.71 6.74
N GLY A 226 -0.16 2.57 7.35
CA GLY A 226 -0.14 1.28 6.68
C GLY A 226 1.26 0.71 6.45
N ILE A 227 2.25 1.17 7.22
CA ILE A 227 3.65 0.76 7.07
C ILE A 227 3.94 -0.46 7.94
N THR A 228 4.03 -1.62 7.31
CA THR A 228 4.33 -2.91 7.97
C THR A 228 5.82 -3.15 8.17
N THR A 229 6.69 -2.40 7.48
CA THR A 229 8.15 -2.46 7.67
C THR A 229 8.74 -1.06 7.74
N TYR A 230 9.30 -0.71 8.89
CA TYR A 230 9.84 0.62 9.15
C TYR A 230 11.36 0.59 9.40
N HIS A 231 12.13 1.04 8.43
CA HIS A 231 13.59 1.13 8.52
C HIS A 231 14.01 2.39 9.27
N VAL A 232 14.46 2.24 10.53
CA VAL A 232 15.00 3.35 11.31
C VAL A 232 16.52 3.24 11.41
N LEU A 233 17.23 4.15 10.73
CA LEU A 233 18.69 4.05 10.52
C LEU A 233 19.47 5.21 11.17
N PRO A 234 20.73 5.01 11.58
CA PRO A 234 21.61 6.11 11.95
C PRO A 234 21.75 7.13 10.79
N ASP A 235 21.84 8.41 11.12
CA ASP A 235 22.07 9.46 10.12
C ASP A 235 23.55 9.48 9.69
N PRO A 236 23.89 9.23 8.41
CA PRO A 236 25.27 9.24 7.91
C PRO A 236 25.80 10.66 7.63
N LEU A 237 24.91 11.66 7.52
CA LEU A 237 25.30 13.01 7.18
C LEU A 237 26.09 13.68 8.31
N GLY A 238 25.82 13.28 9.57
CA GLY A 238 26.50 13.80 10.76
C GLY A 238 26.20 15.28 11.03
N ALA A 239 25.10 15.79 10.48
CA ALA A 239 24.64 17.16 10.65
C ALA A 239 23.55 17.26 11.71
N TYR A 240 23.24 18.48 12.14
CA TYR A 240 22.27 18.72 13.20
C TYR A 240 20.83 18.30 12.83
N ILE A 241 20.50 18.27 11.53
CA ILE A 241 19.11 18.13 11.06
C ILE A 241 18.63 16.67 11.12
N GLN A 242 19.53 15.71 10.87
CA GLN A 242 19.27 14.26 10.90
C GLN A 242 18.04 13.85 10.07
N HIS A 243 17.86 14.44 8.90
CA HIS A 243 16.77 14.13 7.98
C HIS A 243 17.24 13.17 6.89
N ILE A 244 16.45 12.14 6.61
CA ILE A 244 16.76 11.14 5.59
C ILE A 244 16.87 11.76 4.18
N ASP A 245 16.07 12.77 3.86
CA ASP A 245 16.08 13.43 2.54
C ASP A 245 17.38 14.17 2.20
N CYS A 246 18.28 14.32 3.18
CA CYS A 246 19.58 14.95 3.01
C CYS A 246 20.68 13.94 2.58
N TRP A 247 20.38 12.64 2.57
CA TRP A 247 21.34 11.60 2.20
C TRP A 247 20.74 10.37 1.51
N GLY A 248 19.41 10.21 1.52
CA GLY A 248 18.72 9.07 0.92
C GLY A 248 17.35 9.43 0.35
N LYS A 249 16.91 8.70 -0.68
CA LYS A 249 15.58 8.89 -1.30
C LYS A 249 15.11 7.62 -2.00
N TYR A 250 13.87 7.18 -1.76
CA TYR A 250 13.22 6.21 -2.65
C TYR A 250 12.89 6.86 -3.99
N LEU A 251 13.32 6.23 -5.09
CA LEU A 251 13.08 6.68 -6.45
C LEU A 251 11.94 5.92 -7.13
N ASP A 252 11.76 4.66 -6.73
CA ASP A 252 10.66 3.76 -7.09
C ASP A 252 10.52 2.71 -5.97
N VAL A 253 9.61 1.75 -6.11
CA VAL A 253 9.35 0.70 -5.11
C VAL A 253 10.60 -0.13 -4.79
N ASP A 254 11.45 -0.39 -5.78
CA ASP A 254 12.66 -1.19 -5.63
C ASP A 254 13.96 -0.40 -5.89
N LYS A 255 13.89 0.93 -5.99
CA LYS A 255 15.04 1.80 -6.26
C LYS A 255 15.25 2.81 -5.14
N VAL A 256 16.48 2.92 -4.66
CA VAL A 256 16.87 3.89 -3.63
C VAL A 256 18.15 4.61 -4.03
N LEU A 257 18.14 5.93 -3.90
CA LEU A 257 19.30 6.78 -4.07
C LEU A 257 19.94 7.02 -2.71
N ILE A 258 21.26 6.87 -2.62
CA ILE A 258 22.05 7.13 -1.42
C ILE A 258 23.24 8.02 -1.77
N GLY A 259 23.51 9.02 -0.94
CA GLY A 259 24.69 9.88 -1.08
C GLY A 259 26.01 9.08 -1.03
N GLU A 260 27.03 9.62 -1.66
CA GLU A 260 28.38 9.07 -1.64
C GLU A 260 29.36 10.20 -1.33
N VAL A 261 30.34 9.93 -0.49
CA VAL A 261 31.40 10.87 -0.13
C VAL A 261 32.76 10.26 -0.46
N PRO A 262 33.83 11.05 -0.63
CA PRO A 262 35.16 10.50 -0.87
C PRO A 262 35.60 9.57 0.26
N GLU A 263 36.40 8.53 -0.03
CA GLU A 263 36.99 7.63 0.99
C GLU A 263 37.75 8.36 2.12
N THR A 264 38.18 9.60 1.87
CA THR A 264 38.87 10.44 2.87
C THR A 264 37.92 11.21 3.80
N ASP A 265 36.62 11.24 3.51
CA ASP A 265 35.60 11.89 4.35
C ASP A 265 35.37 11.06 5.62
N TYR A 266 35.18 11.72 6.75
CA TYR A 266 34.97 11.03 8.03
C TYR A 266 33.64 10.27 8.08
N ARG A 267 32.69 10.62 7.20
CA ARG A 267 31.36 10.01 7.06
C ARG A 267 31.34 8.82 6.11
N TYR A 268 32.44 8.53 5.42
CA TYR A 268 32.48 7.51 4.37
C TYR A 268 31.91 6.16 4.83
N GLU A 269 32.39 5.65 5.96
CA GLU A 269 31.92 4.38 6.51
C GLU A 269 30.42 4.39 6.87
N ASP A 270 29.88 5.55 7.27
CA ASP A 270 28.45 5.68 7.60
C ASP A 270 27.59 5.66 6.32
N PHE A 271 28.05 6.30 5.24
CA PHE A 271 27.40 6.26 3.93
C PHE A 271 27.46 4.86 3.29
N GLU A 272 28.61 4.20 3.35
CA GLU A 272 28.72 2.81 2.87
C GLU A 272 27.85 1.86 3.68
N TYR A 273 27.76 2.05 5.01
CA TYR A 273 26.88 1.25 5.86
C TYR A 273 25.41 1.34 5.44
N VAL A 274 24.87 2.54 5.20
CA VAL A 274 23.47 2.69 4.79
C VAL A 274 23.23 2.18 3.36
N ALA A 275 24.19 2.34 2.45
CA ALA A 275 24.11 1.80 1.10
C ALA A 275 24.08 0.26 1.11
N ASP A 276 25.00 -0.37 1.86
CA ASP A 276 25.05 -1.82 2.04
C ASP A 276 23.80 -2.36 2.75
N TYR A 277 23.26 -1.60 3.72
CA TYR A 277 22.02 -1.97 4.40
C TYR A 277 20.87 -2.10 3.41
N PHE A 278 20.62 -1.06 2.61
CA PHE A 278 19.54 -1.08 1.62
C PHE A 278 19.77 -2.13 0.54
N ALA A 279 21.01 -2.28 0.04
CA ALA A 279 21.34 -3.32 -0.94
C ALA A 279 21.05 -4.75 -0.43
N GLY A 280 21.07 -4.95 0.89
CA GLY A 280 20.71 -6.20 1.54
C GLY A 280 19.22 -6.35 1.91
N GLN A 281 18.40 -5.31 1.72
CA GLN A 281 16.96 -5.37 2.02
C GLN A 281 16.16 -5.81 0.80
N THR A 282 15.06 -6.53 1.07
CA THR A 282 14.04 -6.88 0.05
C THR A 282 13.03 -5.73 -0.09
N SER A 283 12.76 -5.32 -1.33
CA SER A 283 11.75 -4.33 -1.68
C SER A 283 10.33 -4.90 -1.61
N SER A 284 9.31 -4.06 -1.74
CA SER A 284 7.92 -4.54 -1.84
C SER A 284 7.62 -5.32 -3.12
N TYR A 285 8.48 -5.26 -4.15
CA TYR A 285 8.40 -6.13 -5.33
C TYR A 285 9.05 -7.51 -5.11
N GLY A 286 9.72 -7.73 -3.97
CA GLY A 286 10.32 -9.02 -3.61
C GLY A 286 11.76 -9.22 -4.11
N ASN A 287 12.31 -8.30 -4.91
CA ASN A 287 13.74 -8.26 -5.25
C ASN A 287 14.54 -7.45 -4.21
N LEU A 288 15.87 -7.53 -4.27
CA LEU A 288 16.72 -6.63 -3.49
C LEU A 288 16.68 -5.21 -4.08
N TYR A 289 16.79 -4.20 -3.22
CA TYR A 289 16.83 -2.80 -3.69
C TYR A 289 18.01 -2.56 -4.65
N GLN A 290 17.70 -1.84 -5.72
CA GLN A 290 18.69 -1.24 -6.61
C GLN A 290 19.18 0.06 -5.97
N VAL A 291 20.41 0.02 -5.44
CA VAL A 291 21.02 1.18 -4.77
C VAL A 291 21.81 2.00 -5.79
N TYR A 292 21.32 3.20 -6.06
CA TYR A 292 22.01 4.21 -6.86
C TYR A 292 22.82 5.12 -5.94
N ARG A 293 24.03 5.50 -6.37
CA ARG A 293 24.95 6.33 -5.59
C ARG A 293 25.13 7.68 -6.26
N VAL A 294 24.96 8.76 -5.51
CA VAL A 294 25.19 10.13 -6.00
C VAL A 294 26.32 10.78 -5.22
N PHE A 295 27.37 11.19 -5.94
CA PHE A 295 28.56 11.76 -5.30
C PHE A 295 28.26 13.16 -4.76
N THR A 296 28.28 13.29 -3.43
CA THR A 296 27.96 14.50 -2.66
C THR A 296 29.17 14.93 -1.81
N PRO A 297 30.33 15.23 -2.41
CA PRO A 297 31.60 15.39 -1.71
C PRO A 297 31.74 16.73 -0.98
N ALA A 298 30.92 17.73 -1.34
CA ALA A 298 31.31 19.11 -1.18
C ALA A 298 30.71 19.77 0.06
N THR A 299 31.55 20.56 0.72
CA THR A 299 31.16 21.51 1.77
C THR A 299 31.03 22.93 1.22
N TYR A 300 31.56 23.21 0.02
CA TYR A 300 31.31 24.44 -0.76
C TYR A 300 31.82 24.32 -2.21
N PRO A 301 31.00 24.62 -3.24
CA PRO A 301 29.55 24.76 -3.15
C PRO A 301 28.94 23.45 -2.60
N GLU A 302 27.84 23.53 -1.85
CA GLU A 302 27.22 22.35 -1.23
C GLU A 302 26.58 21.46 -2.30
N THR A 303 26.40 20.17 -2.05
CA THR A 303 25.93 19.18 -3.03
C THR A 303 24.71 18.41 -2.49
N PRO A 304 23.54 19.06 -2.35
CA PRO A 304 22.35 18.45 -1.74
C PRO A 304 21.55 17.59 -2.72
N TYR A 305 22.21 16.82 -3.59
CA TYR A 305 21.59 16.19 -4.76
C TYR A 305 20.44 15.25 -4.42
N THR A 306 20.50 14.53 -3.29
CA THR A 306 19.42 13.64 -2.82
C THR A 306 18.14 14.41 -2.46
N ASN A 307 18.25 15.70 -2.14
CA ASN A 307 17.17 16.58 -1.71
C ASN A 307 16.35 17.10 -2.91
N SER A 308 16.05 16.19 -3.82
CA SER A 308 15.27 16.33 -5.04
C SER A 308 13.76 16.15 -4.79
N LEU A 309 12.94 16.67 -5.69
CA LEU A 309 11.50 16.44 -5.72
C LEU A 309 11.15 15.58 -6.94
N ILE A 310 10.47 14.46 -6.71
CA ILE A 310 9.79 13.73 -7.78
C ILE A 310 8.38 14.30 -7.87
N LEU A 311 7.97 14.72 -9.07
CA LEU A 311 6.65 15.29 -9.30
C LEU A 311 6.11 14.79 -10.63
N ASN A 312 5.24 13.79 -10.56
CA ASN A 312 4.73 13.08 -11.73
C ASN A 312 5.89 12.62 -12.63
N ARG A 313 5.96 13.06 -13.89
CA ARG A 313 6.98 12.61 -14.85
C ARG A 313 8.26 13.47 -14.86
N LYS A 314 8.42 14.39 -13.91
CA LYS A 314 9.59 15.26 -13.74
C LYS A 314 10.30 14.98 -12.42
N VAL A 315 11.63 15.13 -12.41
CA VAL A 315 12.45 15.11 -11.20
C VAL A 315 13.27 16.39 -11.13
N PHE A 316 13.08 17.16 -10.07
CA PHE A 316 13.80 18.41 -9.85
C PHE A 316 14.96 18.20 -8.90
N VAL A 317 16.18 18.37 -9.39
CA VAL A 317 17.43 18.13 -8.63
C VAL A 317 18.05 19.47 -8.25
N PRO A 318 18.35 19.74 -6.96
CA PRO A 318 18.94 21.01 -6.56
C PRO A 318 20.41 21.12 -7.01
N LEU A 319 20.74 22.18 -7.75
CA LEU A 319 22.09 22.47 -8.23
C LEU A 319 22.68 23.71 -7.57
N THR A 320 23.98 23.73 -7.36
CA THR A 320 24.68 24.81 -6.65
C THR A 320 25.81 25.45 -7.46
N GLY A 321 26.02 25.00 -8.70
CA GLY A 321 27.17 25.37 -9.52
C GLY A 321 28.42 24.58 -9.13
N SER A 322 28.21 23.40 -8.54
CA SER A 322 29.26 22.44 -8.21
C SER A 322 29.82 21.82 -9.49
N GLU A 323 31.07 21.38 -9.45
CA GLU A 323 31.67 20.63 -10.57
C GLU A 323 31.05 19.24 -10.77
N TRP A 324 30.24 18.79 -9.79
CA TRP A 324 29.57 17.48 -9.78
C TRP A 324 28.09 17.56 -10.20
N ASP A 325 27.60 18.75 -10.60
CA ASP A 325 26.19 18.97 -10.93
C ASP A 325 25.74 18.09 -12.11
N ASP A 326 26.57 17.99 -13.15
CA ASP A 326 26.24 17.21 -14.36
C ASP A 326 26.23 15.70 -14.04
N GLU A 327 27.24 15.19 -13.33
CA GLU A 327 27.29 13.78 -12.92
C GLU A 327 26.13 13.40 -12.00
N ALA A 328 25.68 14.31 -11.14
CA ALA A 328 24.52 14.06 -10.30
C ALA A 328 23.23 13.90 -11.13
N LEU A 329 23.04 14.70 -12.19
CA LEU A 329 21.91 14.55 -13.09
C LEU A 329 21.96 13.21 -13.85
N GLU A 330 23.15 12.81 -14.32
CA GLU A 330 23.34 11.52 -15.02
C GLU A 330 22.92 10.32 -14.15
N VAL A 331 23.18 10.35 -12.83
CA VAL A 331 22.72 9.31 -11.90
C VAL A 331 21.20 9.21 -11.86
N TYR A 332 20.49 10.35 -11.85
CA TYR A 332 19.03 10.35 -11.90
C TYR A 332 18.50 9.88 -13.26
N GLU A 333 19.14 10.26 -14.37
CA GLU A 333 18.76 9.81 -15.71
C GLU A 333 18.93 8.28 -15.87
N GLU A 334 19.96 7.71 -15.25
CA GLU A 334 20.15 6.25 -15.19
C GLU A 334 19.12 5.57 -14.29
N ALA A 335 18.86 6.15 -13.11
CA ALA A 335 17.98 5.54 -12.11
C ALA A 335 16.50 5.61 -12.48
N MET A 336 16.08 6.65 -13.21
CA MET A 336 14.68 6.94 -13.52
C MET A 336 14.45 7.12 -15.03
N PRO A 337 14.63 6.07 -15.86
CA PRO A 337 14.45 6.17 -17.29
C PRO A 337 13.08 6.72 -17.70
N GLY A 338 13.07 7.70 -18.59
CA GLY A 338 11.85 8.31 -19.13
C GLY A 338 11.24 9.43 -18.29
N TYR A 339 11.74 9.67 -17.08
CA TYR A 339 11.49 10.92 -16.36
C TYR A 339 12.28 12.04 -17.00
N GLU A 340 11.74 13.26 -16.93
CA GLU A 340 12.46 14.47 -17.30
C GLU A 340 13.23 14.97 -16.07
N ILE A 341 14.56 14.87 -16.12
CA ILE A 341 15.44 15.27 -15.04
C ILE A 341 15.84 16.74 -15.23
N ILE A 342 15.50 17.59 -14.27
CA ILE A 342 15.64 19.05 -14.35
C ILE A 342 16.50 19.56 -13.19
N GLY A 343 17.65 20.12 -13.53
CA GLY A 343 18.52 20.80 -12.58
C GLY A 343 18.01 22.19 -12.19
N ILE A 344 17.82 22.45 -10.90
CA ILE A 344 17.34 23.73 -10.38
C ILE A 344 18.45 24.42 -9.60
N PHE A 345 19.07 25.42 -10.24
CA PHE A 345 20.15 26.17 -9.62
C PHE A 345 19.65 27.17 -8.56
N SER A 346 20.28 27.16 -7.38
CA SER A 346 20.16 28.25 -6.42
C SER A 346 21.36 28.34 -5.48
N ASN A 347 21.80 29.57 -5.20
CA ASN A 347 22.80 29.84 -4.16
C ASN A 347 22.26 29.65 -2.73
N SER A 348 20.95 29.38 -2.57
CA SER A 348 20.33 29.17 -1.27
C SER A 348 20.24 27.71 -0.83
N TRP A 349 20.67 26.78 -1.68
CA TRP A 349 20.65 25.36 -1.34
C TRP A 349 21.81 25.02 -0.40
N ALA A 350 21.51 24.12 0.53
CA ALA A 350 22.46 23.55 1.49
C ALA A 350 22.20 22.05 1.61
N ASN A 351 23.23 21.28 1.99
CA ASN A 351 23.19 19.85 2.28
C ASN A 351 22.13 19.48 3.32
N THR A 352 21.69 20.44 4.13
CA THR A 352 20.64 20.27 5.16
C THR A 352 19.33 20.99 4.84
N ASP A 353 19.22 21.68 3.70
CA ASP A 353 18.03 22.45 3.32
C ASP A 353 18.11 22.85 1.83
N ALA A 354 17.43 22.10 0.96
CA ALA A 354 17.33 22.42 -0.45
C ALA A 354 15.90 22.29 -0.98
N LEU A 355 15.73 21.70 -2.16
CA LEU A 355 14.49 21.76 -2.93
C LEU A 355 13.38 20.93 -2.29
N HIS A 356 13.68 19.69 -1.92
CA HIS A 356 12.71 18.79 -1.30
C HIS A 356 12.17 19.34 0.02
N CYS A 357 13.03 19.94 0.87
CA CYS A 357 12.64 20.51 2.16
C CYS A 357 11.60 21.65 2.04
N ARG A 358 11.47 22.27 0.87
CA ARG A 358 10.64 23.47 0.63
C ARG A 358 9.45 23.20 -0.28
N THR A 359 9.16 21.92 -0.55
CA THR A 359 8.08 21.47 -1.43
C THR A 359 7.39 20.22 -0.85
N ARG A 360 6.10 20.05 -1.13
CA ARG A 360 5.33 18.87 -0.72
C ARG A 360 4.27 18.52 -1.77
N GLY A 361 4.33 17.31 -2.34
CA GLY A 361 3.27 16.83 -3.23
C GLY A 361 1.93 16.71 -2.51
N ILE A 362 0.85 17.05 -3.21
CA ILE A 362 -0.53 16.78 -2.84
C ILE A 362 -1.00 15.62 -3.70
N ALA A 363 -1.31 14.49 -3.06
CA ALA A 363 -1.78 13.29 -3.74
C ALA A 363 -3.03 13.58 -4.57
N ASP A 364 -3.14 12.95 -5.73
CA ASP A 364 -4.34 13.02 -6.55
C ASP A 364 -5.49 12.28 -5.85
N LEU A 365 -6.55 13.02 -5.50
CA LEU A 365 -7.71 12.48 -4.78
C LEU A 365 -8.54 11.51 -5.63
N GLU A 366 -8.39 11.60 -6.95
CA GLU A 366 -9.05 10.76 -7.94
C GLU A 366 -8.07 9.76 -8.56
N MET A 367 -6.90 9.52 -7.97
CA MET A 367 -5.88 8.63 -8.54
C MET A 367 -6.45 7.25 -8.91
N LEU A 368 -6.15 6.80 -10.13
CA LEU A 368 -6.31 5.40 -10.51
C LEU A 368 -5.06 4.64 -10.06
N TYR A 369 -5.14 4.03 -8.88
CA TYR A 369 -4.03 3.26 -8.32
C TYR A 369 -3.99 1.85 -8.93
N ILE A 370 -2.80 1.40 -9.32
CA ILE A 370 -2.55 0.04 -9.81
C ILE A 370 -1.67 -0.66 -8.78
N TYR A 371 -2.16 -1.73 -8.17
CA TYR A 371 -1.33 -2.62 -7.34
C TYR A 371 -0.92 -3.84 -8.15
N HIS A 372 0.38 -4.09 -8.25
CA HIS A 372 0.95 -5.22 -8.97
C HIS A 372 2.29 -5.65 -8.36
N ILE A 373 2.47 -6.95 -8.14
CA ILE A 373 3.77 -7.56 -7.82
C ILE A 373 4.36 -8.12 -9.11
N PRO A 374 5.50 -7.59 -9.58
CA PRO A 374 6.05 -7.96 -10.88
C PRO A 374 6.77 -9.30 -10.89
N LEU A 375 6.84 -9.91 -12.08
CA LEU A 375 7.83 -10.95 -12.37
C LEU A 375 9.18 -10.28 -12.60
N LEU A 376 10.20 -10.71 -11.87
CA LEU A 376 11.54 -10.12 -11.89
C LEU A 376 12.63 -11.21 -11.93
N GLY A 377 13.80 -10.85 -12.46
CA GLY A 377 14.96 -11.75 -12.49
C GLY A 377 14.75 -12.95 -13.40
N GLU A 378 15.33 -14.11 -13.06
CA GLU A 378 15.14 -15.35 -13.81
C GLU A 378 13.89 -16.08 -13.31
N VAL A 379 12.90 -16.25 -14.18
CA VAL A 379 11.62 -16.92 -13.88
C VAL A 379 11.58 -18.25 -14.63
N PRO A 380 11.21 -19.39 -14.00
CA PRO A 380 11.16 -20.69 -14.67
C PRO A 380 10.41 -20.65 -16.00
N PHE A 381 10.86 -21.46 -16.97
CA PHE A 381 10.18 -21.58 -18.26
C PHE A 381 8.73 -22.03 -18.07
N GLN A 382 7.79 -21.29 -18.66
CA GLN A 382 6.38 -21.63 -18.71
C GLN A 382 5.84 -21.38 -20.13
N ASN A 383 4.83 -22.14 -20.53
CA ASN A 383 4.16 -21.93 -21.82
C ASN A 383 3.34 -20.63 -21.84
N GLU A 384 2.95 -20.13 -20.68
CA GLU A 384 2.13 -18.94 -20.46
C GLU A 384 2.54 -18.30 -19.13
N TYR A 385 2.67 -16.98 -19.09
CA TYR A 385 2.96 -16.22 -17.88
C TYR A 385 1.74 -15.39 -17.49
N GLU A 386 1.16 -15.69 -16.35
CA GLU A 386 0.02 -14.94 -15.80
C GLU A 386 0.49 -13.66 -15.11
N ILE A 387 -0.04 -12.52 -15.53
CA ILE A 387 0.21 -11.21 -14.92
C ILE A 387 -1.10 -10.73 -14.30
N THR A 388 -1.07 -10.46 -12.99
CA THR A 388 -2.25 -10.01 -12.23
C THR A 388 -2.07 -8.60 -11.71
N ALA A 389 -3.13 -7.79 -11.72
CA ALA A 389 -3.11 -6.46 -11.11
C ALA A 389 -4.47 -6.10 -10.52
N THR A 390 -4.46 -5.33 -9.44
CA THR A 390 -5.64 -4.75 -8.82
C THR A 390 -5.73 -3.27 -9.15
N PHE A 391 -6.84 -2.85 -9.74
CA PHE A 391 -7.08 -1.47 -10.17
C PHE A 391 -8.06 -0.77 -9.22
N ILE A 392 -7.61 0.25 -8.51
CA ILE A 392 -8.39 0.96 -7.50
C ILE A 392 -8.61 2.40 -7.95
N PRO A 393 -9.76 2.73 -8.56
CA PRO A 393 -10.10 4.11 -8.91
C PRO A 393 -10.57 4.88 -7.67
N TYR A 394 -9.74 5.77 -7.10
CA TYR A 394 -10.17 6.63 -5.99
C TYR A 394 -11.23 7.66 -6.42
N SER A 395 -11.34 7.90 -7.73
CA SER A 395 -12.47 8.61 -8.35
C SER A 395 -13.83 7.95 -8.10
N ASN A 396 -13.85 6.66 -7.73
CA ASN A 396 -15.03 5.79 -7.71
C ASN A 396 -15.72 5.59 -9.08
N GLU A 397 -15.10 6.08 -10.15
CA GLU A 397 -15.61 5.91 -11.50
C GLU A 397 -15.24 4.52 -12.07
N PRO A 398 -16.09 3.92 -12.93
CA PRO A 398 -15.81 2.61 -13.52
C PRO A 398 -14.54 2.58 -14.37
N LEU A 399 -13.93 1.40 -14.50
CA LEU A 399 -12.81 1.17 -15.41
C LEU A 399 -13.28 0.96 -16.85
N TYR A 400 -12.55 1.51 -17.83
CA TYR A 400 -12.74 1.16 -19.23
C TYR A 400 -12.14 -0.23 -19.51
N GLN A 401 -13.00 -1.24 -19.69
CA GLN A 401 -12.57 -2.63 -19.89
C GLN A 401 -11.57 -2.82 -21.04
N ASP A 402 -11.68 -2.04 -22.11
CA ASP A 402 -10.81 -2.09 -23.28
C ASP A 402 -9.47 -1.35 -23.09
N SER A 403 -9.32 -0.62 -21.98
CA SER A 403 -8.07 0.03 -21.57
C SER A 403 -7.15 -0.89 -20.78
N LEU A 404 -7.70 -1.89 -20.08
CA LEU A 404 -6.99 -2.79 -19.16
C LEU A 404 -6.08 -3.75 -19.94
N LYS A 405 -4.78 -3.41 -20.01
CA LYS A 405 -3.82 -4.11 -20.87
C LYS A 405 -2.49 -4.31 -20.18
N ILE A 406 -1.86 -5.44 -20.51
CA ILE A 406 -0.43 -5.65 -20.32
C ILE A 406 0.24 -5.39 -21.67
N HIS A 407 1.20 -4.48 -21.69
CA HIS A 407 2.03 -4.20 -22.85
C HIS A 407 3.38 -4.85 -22.64
N TYR A 408 3.77 -5.80 -23.49
CA TYR A 408 5.04 -6.52 -23.36
C TYR A 408 5.81 -6.56 -24.69
N LYS A 409 7.13 -6.65 -24.59
CA LYS A 409 8.05 -6.89 -25.72
C LYS A 409 9.05 -7.98 -25.34
N VAL A 410 9.58 -8.64 -26.36
CA VAL A 410 10.56 -9.73 -26.24
C VAL A 410 11.87 -9.29 -26.86
N ASP A 411 12.99 -9.46 -26.15
CA ASP A 411 14.35 -9.18 -26.61
C ASP A 411 14.52 -7.79 -27.24
N GLY A 412 14.00 -6.75 -26.58
CA GLY A 412 14.05 -5.37 -27.08
C GLY A 412 13.20 -5.10 -28.33
N GLY A 413 12.29 -6.00 -28.69
CA GLY A 413 11.38 -5.87 -29.82
C GLY A 413 10.30 -4.80 -29.65
N VAL A 414 9.23 -4.90 -30.45
CA VAL A 414 8.11 -3.95 -30.40
C VAL A 414 7.09 -4.40 -29.35
N TYR A 415 6.53 -3.44 -28.60
CA TYR A 415 5.44 -3.72 -27.68
C TYR A 415 4.21 -4.28 -28.40
N THR A 416 3.72 -5.39 -27.86
CA THR A 416 2.41 -5.96 -28.15
C THR A 416 1.56 -5.90 -26.89
N ALA A 417 0.24 -5.89 -27.04
CA ALA A 417 -0.67 -5.78 -25.91
C ALA A 417 -1.55 -7.02 -25.79
N VAL A 418 -1.76 -7.46 -24.56
CA VAL A 418 -2.75 -8.47 -24.20
C VAL A 418 -3.77 -7.85 -23.26
N SER A 419 -5.04 -8.18 -23.48
CA SER A 419 -6.14 -7.69 -22.65
C SER A 419 -6.19 -8.43 -21.32
N MET A 420 -6.53 -7.70 -20.26
CA MET A 420 -6.80 -8.29 -18.96
C MET A 420 -8.30 -8.55 -18.79
N SER A 421 -8.64 -9.62 -18.08
CA SER A 421 -10.01 -10.00 -17.74
C SER A 421 -10.19 -10.03 -16.23
N GLN A 422 -11.36 -9.60 -15.76
CA GLN A 422 -11.66 -9.58 -14.33
C GLN A 422 -11.65 -11.01 -13.77
N VAL A 423 -10.92 -11.22 -12.69
CA VAL A 423 -10.87 -12.51 -11.99
C VAL A 423 -11.63 -12.42 -10.67
N PHE A 424 -11.46 -11.32 -9.94
CA PHE A 424 -12.16 -11.09 -8.69
C PHE A 424 -12.16 -9.61 -8.32
N SER A 425 -13.32 -9.05 -7.95
CA SER A 425 -13.42 -7.66 -7.50
C SER A 425 -12.65 -6.73 -8.46
N ASN A 426 -11.74 -5.91 -7.95
CA ASN A 426 -10.90 -5.02 -8.74
C ASN A 426 -9.62 -5.67 -9.30
N THR A 427 -9.45 -6.98 -9.15
CA THR A 427 -8.32 -7.76 -9.63
C THR A 427 -8.60 -8.39 -10.99
N TYR A 428 -7.66 -8.19 -11.92
CA TYR A 428 -7.70 -8.68 -13.28
C TYR A 428 -6.43 -9.44 -13.61
N SER A 429 -6.51 -10.31 -14.61
CA SER A 429 -5.41 -11.14 -15.09
C SER A 429 -5.32 -11.10 -16.61
N GLY A 430 -4.10 -11.12 -17.13
CA GLY A 430 -3.83 -11.35 -18.54
C GLY A 430 -2.60 -12.24 -18.73
N ILE A 431 -2.51 -12.86 -19.90
CA ILE A 431 -1.49 -13.89 -20.20
C ILE A 431 -0.48 -13.37 -21.22
N ILE A 432 0.79 -13.36 -20.84
CA ILE A 432 1.91 -13.23 -21.79
C ILE A 432 2.26 -14.63 -22.31
N PRO A 433 2.26 -14.89 -23.62
CA PRO A 433 2.67 -16.17 -24.17
C PRO A 433 4.13 -16.50 -23.84
N GLY A 434 4.41 -17.76 -23.52
CA GLY A 434 5.75 -18.26 -23.25
C GLY A 434 6.73 -18.00 -24.39
N GLN A 435 7.96 -17.65 -24.04
CA GLN A 435 9.06 -17.40 -24.98
C GLN A 435 10.18 -18.41 -24.78
N GLN A 436 11.18 -18.40 -25.67
CA GLN A 436 12.31 -19.32 -25.55
C GLN A 436 13.10 -19.07 -24.25
N ALA A 437 13.63 -20.13 -23.62
CA ALA A 437 14.60 -20.00 -22.54
C ALA A 437 15.75 -19.04 -22.92
N GLY A 438 16.04 -18.11 -22.02
CA GLY A 438 16.99 -17.01 -22.18
C GLY A 438 16.41 -15.72 -22.79
N SER A 439 15.15 -15.71 -23.22
CA SER A 439 14.52 -14.49 -23.74
C SER A 439 14.27 -13.49 -22.62
N GLU A 440 14.51 -12.20 -22.88
CA GLU A 440 14.15 -11.10 -21.99
C GLU A 440 12.73 -10.62 -22.31
N ILE A 441 11.89 -10.54 -21.28
CA ILE A 441 10.53 -10.02 -21.36
C ILE A 441 10.47 -8.72 -20.59
N ALA A 442 10.13 -7.64 -21.29
CA ALA A 442 9.91 -6.33 -20.69
C ALA A 442 8.44 -5.97 -20.83
N TYR A 443 7.75 -5.65 -19.72
CA TYR A 443 6.32 -5.34 -19.73
C TYR A 443 5.92 -4.22 -18.77
N TYR A 444 4.78 -3.59 -19.05
CA TYR A 444 4.12 -2.64 -18.16
C TYR A 444 2.60 -2.81 -18.27
N ILE A 445 1.88 -2.33 -17.27
CA ILE A 445 0.42 -2.39 -17.20
C ILE A 445 -0.15 -1.00 -17.48
N HIS A 446 -1.29 -0.95 -18.15
CA HIS A 446 -2.01 0.28 -18.45
C HIS A 446 -3.50 0.13 -18.12
N ALA A 447 -4.10 1.19 -17.56
CA ALA A 447 -5.53 1.29 -17.32
C ALA A 447 -6.05 2.73 -17.45
N THR A 448 -7.35 2.86 -17.67
CA THR A 448 -8.07 4.13 -17.68
C THR A 448 -9.44 3.97 -17.04
N ASP A 449 -9.88 4.97 -16.28
CA ASP A 449 -11.23 5.02 -15.70
C ASP A 449 -12.13 6.07 -16.39
N GLU A 450 -13.42 6.06 -16.06
CA GLU A 450 -14.42 6.97 -16.62
C GLU A 450 -14.30 8.41 -16.12
N SER A 451 -13.50 8.67 -15.07
CA SER A 451 -13.14 10.04 -14.65
C SER A 451 -12.11 10.68 -15.58
N GLY A 452 -11.46 9.87 -16.43
CA GLY A 452 -10.42 10.28 -17.37
C GLY A 452 -9.01 10.05 -16.86
N GLN A 453 -8.86 9.38 -15.71
CA GLN A 453 -7.56 9.08 -15.14
C GLN A 453 -6.90 7.96 -15.93
N ASN A 454 -5.67 8.20 -16.35
CA ASN A 454 -4.83 7.24 -17.05
C ASN A 454 -3.67 6.87 -16.14
N ALA A 455 -3.43 5.57 -15.97
CA ALA A 455 -2.40 5.06 -15.08
C ALA A 455 -1.61 3.94 -15.76
N GLU A 456 -0.31 3.93 -15.47
CA GLU A 456 0.63 2.89 -15.88
C GLU A 456 1.32 2.31 -14.64
N HIS A 457 1.80 1.08 -14.75
CA HIS A 457 2.64 0.45 -13.73
C HIS A 457 3.82 -0.29 -14.38
N PRO A 458 5.09 0.07 -14.06
CA PRO A 458 5.52 1.17 -13.18
C PRO A 458 5.00 2.54 -13.64
N PHE A 459 5.07 3.56 -12.78
CA PHE A 459 4.41 4.86 -13.00
C PHE A 459 4.76 5.50 -14.36
N ILE A 460 6.01 5.37 -14.81
CA ILE A 460 6.47 5.95 -16.08
C ILE A 460 6.07 5.13 -17.31
N GLY A 461 5.70 3.86 -17.11
CA GLY A 461 5.25 2.91 -18.12
C GLY A 461 6.38 2.36 -18.98
N ALA A 462 6.20 2.44 -20.30
CA ALA A 462 7.10 1.86 -21.30
C ALA A 462 8.61 2.21 -21.19
N PRO A 463 9.03 3.41 -20.71
CA PRO A 463 10.44 3.76 -20.56
C PRO A 463 11.20 2.95 -19.51
N ASP A 464 10.52 2.51 -18.45
CA ASP A 464 11.09 1.73 -17.35
C ASP A 464 10.16 0.55 -17.01
N PRO A 465 10.04 -0.42 -17.92
CA PRO A 465 9.14 -1.56 -17.75
C PRO A 465 9.68 -2.54 -16.70
N HIS A 466 8.80 -3.37 -16.15
CA HIS A 466 9.22 -4.58 -15.43
C HIS A 466 9.94 -5.54 -16.37
N VAL A 467 11.00 -6.18 -15.89
CA VAL A 467 11.82 -7.09 -16.71
C VAL A 467 12.06 -8.42 -15.99
N TYR A 468 11.81 -9.51 -16.71
CA TYR A 468 12.24 -10.85 -16.33
C TYR A 468 12.87 -11.61 -17.49
N ILE A 469 13.71 -12.59 -17.16
CA ILE A 469 14.36 -13.51 -18.09
C ILE A 469 13.65 -14.86 -17.98
N VAL A 470 13.28 -15.43 -19.13
CA VAL A 470 12.77 -16.80 -19.18
C VAL A 470 13.90 -17.76 -18.83
N GLY A 471 13.76 -18.49 -17.74
CA GLY A 471 14.71 -19.48 -17.25
C GLY A 471 14.78 -20.74 -18.12
N ALA A 472 15.62 -21.68 -17.72
CA ALA A 472 15.72 -22.97 -18.40
C ALA A 472 14.40 -23.77 -18.28
N ILE A 473 14.17 -24.66 -19.25
CA ILE A 473 13.16 -25.70 -19.12
C ILE A 473 13.56 -26.56 -17.91
N PRO A 474 12.68 -26.70 -16.89
CA PRO A 474 12.97 -27.55 -15.75
C PRO A 474 13.29 -28.97 -16.21
N PRO A 475 14.20 -29.70 -15.56
CA PRO A 475 14.44 -31.12 -15.86
C PRO A 475 13.29 -32.03 -15.37
N ASP A 476 12.12 -31.44 -15.13
CA ASP A 476 10.97 -32.01 -14.45
C ASP A 476 9.66 -31.38 -15.01
N ILE A 477 8.52 -31.77 -14.45
CA ILE A 477 7.23 -31.12 -14.70
C ILE A 477 7.24 -29.63 -14.27
N THR A 478 6.35 -28.86 -14.88
CA THR A 478 6.05 -27.47 -14.52
C THR A 478 4.61 -27.41 -14.02
N VAL A 479 4.39 -26.72 -12.90
CA VAL A 479 3.06 -26.59 -12.26
C VAL A 479 2.64 -25.12 -12.28
N THR A 480 1.48 -24.81 -12.86
CA THR A 480 0.98 -23.44 -13.00
C THR A 480 -0.52 -23.33 -12.66
N PRO A 481 -0.96 -22.31 -11.92
CA PRO A 481 -0.14 -21.38 -11.15
C PRO A 481 0.54 -22.08 -9.96
N ASP A 482 1.54 -21.44 -9.36
CA ASP A 482 2.23 -21.89 -8.13
C ASP A 482 1.40 -21.62 -6.86
N SER A 483 0.29 -20.88 -6.99
CA SER A 483 -0.63 -20.56 -5.92
C SER A 483 -2.07 -20.43 -6.40
N LEU A 484 -3.02 -20.84 -5.56
CA LEU A 484 -4.46 -20.76 -5.79
C LEU A 484 -5.12 -19.89 -4.73
N ILE A 485 -5.49 -18.68 -5.13
CA ILE A 485 -6.15 -17.73 -4.22
C ILE A 485 -7.66 -17.72 -4.47
N PHE A 486 -8.44 -18.11 -3.47
CA PHE A 486 -9.90 -18.17 -3.50
C PHE A 486 -10.51 -16.97 -2.78
N LEU A 487 -10.99 -16.02 -3.58
CA LEU A 487 -11.53 -14.75 -3.11
C LEU A 487 -13.07 -14.68 -3.20
N THR A 488 -13.75 -15.74 -3.69
CA THR A 488 -15.22 -15.85 -3.63
C THR A 488 -15.70 -17.25 -3.31
N ILE A 489 -16.89 -17.36 -2.70
CA ILE A 489 -17.61 -18.62 -2.54
C ILE A 489 -17.87 -19.29 -3.91
N THR A 490 -18.13 -18.50 -4.94
CA THR A 490 -18.30 -19.02 -6.30
C THR A 490 -17.01 -19.70 -6.79
N ALA A 491 -15.86 -19.05 -6.65
CA ALA A 491 -14.57 -19.65 -6.99
C ALA A 491 -14.27 -20.92 -6.18
N MET A 492 -14.66 -20.96 -4.90
CA MET A 492 -14.53 -22.16 -4.06
C MET A 492 -15.37 -23.33 -4.58
N LEU A 493 -16.59 -23.06 -5.04
CA LEU A 493 -17.54 -24.05 -5.55
C LEU A 493 -17.24 -24.50 -6.99
N GLU A 494 -16.86 -23.56 -7.86
CA GLU A 494 -16.52 -23.80 -9.26
C GLU A 494 -15.12 -24.40 -9.40
N GLY A 495 -14.21 -24.02 -8.50
CA GLY A 495 -12.83 -24.47 -8.44
C GLY A 495 -11.88 -23.61 -9.29
N LYS A 496 -10.60 -23.67 -8.94
CA LYS A 496 -9.51 -23.08 -9.72
C LYS A 496 -8.65 -24.18 -10.33
N ASN A 497 -8.12 -23.91 -11.52
CA ASN A 497 -7.34 -24.90 -12.25
C ASN A 497 -5.86 -24.84 -11.87
N VAL A 498 -5.25 -26.02 -11.81
CA VAL A 498 -3.80 -26.24 -11.77
C VAL A 498 -3.44 -27.05 -13.00
N LYS A 499 -2.49 -26.56 -13.79
CA LYS A 499 -1.96 -27.24 -14.96
C LYS A 499 -0.59 -27.81 -14.64
N ILE A 500 -0.42 -29.10 -14.83
CA ILE A 500 0.86 -29.81 -14.72
C ILE A 500 1.32 -30.12 -16.14
N GLU A 501 2.47 -29.61 -16.55
CA GLU A 501 2.99 -29.75 -17.90
C GLU A 501 4.33 -30.49 -17.89
N ASN A 502 4.51 -31.42 -18.81
CA ASN A 502 5.83 -31.99 -19.07
C ASN A 502 6.46 -31.23 -20.24
N LEU A 503 7.30 -30.26 -19.91
CA LEU A 503 7.99 -29.42 -20.90
C LEU A 503 9.33 -30.03 -21.34
N THR A 504 9.69 -31.21 -20.81
CA THR A 504 10.93 -31.91 -21.15
C THR A 504 10.78 -32.77 -22.40
N ASP A 505 11.91 -33.21 -22.96
CA ASP A 505 11.96 -34.11 -24.12
C ASP A 505 11.71 -35.60 -23.77
N GLU A 506 11.57 -35.92 -22.48
CA GLU A 506 11.40 -37.30 -21.99
C GLU A 506 10.03 -37.43 -21.29
N ASP A 507 9.48 -38.65 -21.22
CA ASP A 507 8.26 -38.88 -20.47
C ASP A 507 8.53 -38.83 -18.95
N ILE A 508 7.62 -38.23 -18.18
CA ILE A 508 7.76 -38.11 -16.72
C ILE A 508 6.63 -38.84 -16.01
N TYR A 509 6.97 -39.60 -14.96
CA TYR A 509 5.98 -40.14 -14.04
C TYR A 509 5.67 -39.17 -12.90
N ILE A 510 4.38 -38.85 -12.74
CA ILE A 510 3.86 -38.25 -11.51
C ILE A 510 3.54 -39.41 -10.55
N ASN A 511 4.30 -39.51 -9.47
CA ASN A 511 4.21 -40.59 -8.49
C ASN A 511 3.11 -40.35 -7.46
N ASP A 512 2.93 -39.10 -7.03
CA ASP A 512 1.89 -38.71 -6.09
C ASP A 512 1.30 -37.33 -6.43
N ILE A 513 0.02 -37.16 -6.10
CA ILE A 513 -0.67 -35.87 -6.16
C ILE A 513 -1.61 -35.86 -4.96
N GLU A 514 -1.37 -34.94 -4.03
CA GLU A 514 -2.28 -34.70 -2.93
C GLU A 514 -3.62 -34.20 -3.48
N ASN A 515 -4.71 -34.91 -3.20
CA ASN A 515 -6.00 -34.66 -3.82
C ASN A 515 -7.07 -34.13 -2.87
N GLU A 516 -6.76 -34.06 -1.58
CA GLU A 516 -7.56 -33.46 -0.53
C GLU A 516 -6.65 -33.01 0.62
N GLY A 517 -6.98 -31.88 1.26
CA GLY A 517 -6.24 -31.38 2.41
C GLY A 517 -7.16 -30.68 3.41
N PHE A 518 -6.74 -30.66 4.67
CA PHE A 518 -7.52 -30.10 5.79
C PHE A 518 -6.67 -29.22 6.73
N ASN A 519 -5.45 -28.87 6.34
CA ASN A 519 -4.60 -28.00 7.15
C ASN A 519 -5.06 -26.54 7.00
N GLY A 520 -4.66 -25.66 7.92
CA GLY A 520 -5.10 -24.25 7.89
C GLY A 520 -6.58 -24.00 8.23
N GLY A 521 -7.39 -25.03 8.49
CA GLY A 521 -8.77 -24.88 9.01
C GLY A 521 -9.89 -24.96 7.97
N PHE A 522 -9.58 -25.30 6.72
CA PHE A 522 -10.54 -25.54 5.64
C PHE A 522 -10.27 -26.85 4.90
N HIS A 523 -11.27 -27.37 4.19
CA HIS A 523 -11.12 -28.55 3.36
C HIS A 523 -11.07 -28.16 1.89
N TRP A 524 -10.00 -28.54 1.20
CA TRP A 524 -9.91 -28.44 -0.25
C TRP A 524 -9.77 -29.83 -0.86
N TYR A 525 -10.17 -29.98 -2.12
CA TYR A 525 -10.10 -31.25 -2.85
C TYR A 525 -10.06 -31.03 -4.36
N VAL A 526 -9.52 -32.00 -5.09
CA VAL A 526 -9.50 -32.01 -6.56
C VAL A 526 -10.80 -32.63 -7.09
N ASP A 527 -11.52 -31.92 -7.97
CA ASP A 527 -12.81 -32.36 -8.52
C ASP A 527 -12.91 -32.17 -10.05
N PRO A 528 -13.14 -33.24 -10.84
CA PRO A 528 -13.29 -34.63 -10.41
C PRO A 528 -11.94 -35.32 -10.21
N TRP A 529 -11.81 -36.09 -9.13
CA TRP A 529 -10.67 -36.99 -8.96
C TRP A 529 -10.85 -38.29 -9.76
N THR A 530 -10.14 -38.40 -10.88
CA THR A 530 -10.19 -39.60 -11.76
C THR A 530 -8.80 -40.13 -12.15
N ILE A 531 -7.74 -39.57 -11.58
CA ILE A 531 -6.36 -39.89 -11.97
C ILE A 531 -5.91 -41.17 -11.27
N THR A 532 -5.22 -42.03 -12.01
CA THR A 532 -4.57 -43.23 -11.46
C THR A 532 -3.06 -42.98 -11.42
N LEU A 533 -2.46 -43.16 -10.23
CA LEU A 533 -1.03 -42.94 -10.00
C LEU A 533 -0.26 -44.29 -9.95
N PRO A 534 1.02 -44.33 -10.38
CA PRO A 534 1.75 -43.23 -11.00
C PRO A 534 1.18 -42.89 -12.38
N TYR A 535 1.06 -41.60 -12.68
CA TYR A 535 0.51 -41.08 -13.93
C TYR A 535 1.64 -40.77 -14.89
N LEU A 536 1.63 -41.38 -16.08
CA LEU A 536 2.60 -41.08 -17.14
C LEU A 536 2.18 -39.82 -17.88
N LEU A 537 2.95 -38.74 -17.75
CA LEU A 537 2.77 -37.50 -18.48
C LEU A 537 3.80 -37.45 -19.62
N THR A 538 3.34 -37.64 -20.87
CA THR A 538 4.27 -37.72 -22.01
C THR A 538 4.89 -36.37 -22.34
N SER A 539 6.04 -36.37 -22.99
CA SER A 539 6.71 -35.13 -23.43
C SER A 539 5.74 -34.23 -24.22
N GLY A 540 5.58 -32.99 -23.76
CA GLY A 540 4.68 -31.98 -24.35
C GLY A 540 3.20 -32.08 -23.92
N ASP A 541 2.81 -33.11 -23.16
CA ASP A 541 1.44 -33.23 -22.62
C ASP A 541 1.25 -32.38 -21.36
N SER A 542 -0.02 -32.10 -21.07
CA SER A 542 -0.45 -31.42 -19.85
C SER A 542 -1.60 -32.17 -19.15
N LEU A 543 -1.60 -32.14 -17.82
CA LEU A 543 -2.66 -32.61 -16.96
C LEU A 543 -3.29 -31.41 -16.25
N LEU A 544 -4.61 -31.21 -16.45
CA LEU A 544 -5.36 -30.14 -15.80
C LEU A 544 -6.13 -30.71 -14.59
N LEU A 545 -5.93 -30.12 -13.43
CA LEU A 545 -6.64 -30.39 -12.18
C LEU A 545 -7.52 -29.19 -11.84
N THR A 546 -8.69 -29.44 -11.23
CA THR A 546 -9.53 -28.37 -10.68
C THR A 546 -9.61 -28.56 -9.18
N VAL A 547 -9.05 -27.63 -8.43
CA VAL A 547 -9.07 -27.61 -6.96
C VAL A 547 -10.28 -26.80 -6.50
N LYS A 548 -11.06 -27.37 -5.59
CA LYS A 548 -12.26 -26.77 -4.99
C LYS A 548 -12.10 -26.68 -3.49
N ILE A 549 -12.90 -25.81 -2.88
CA ILE A 549 -12.97 -25.66 -1.44
C ILE A 549 -14.37 -26.00 -0.95
N ASP A 550 -14.42 -26.88 0.05
CA ASP A 550 -15.66 -27.27 0.70
C ASP A 550 -16.22 -26.08 1.51
N VAL A 551 -17.50 -25.81 1.28
CA VAL A 551 -18.26 -24.78 2.01
C VAL A 551 -19.35 -25.42 2.87
N PRO A 552 -19.62 -24.93 4.11
CA PRO A 552 -18.99 -23.77 4.76
C PRO A 552 -17.64 -24.10 5.41
N LEU A 553 -16.78 -23.07 5.51
CA LEU A 553 -15.49 -23.12 6.21
C LEU A 553 -15.68 -23.28 7.73
N SER A 554 -14.76 -23.99 8.39
CA SER A 554 -14.90 -24.39 9.80
C SER A 554 -14.09 -23.57 10.82
N TYR A 555 -13.51 -22.43 10.43
CA TYR A 555 -12.67 -21.60 11.31
C TYR A 555 -12.72 -20.10 10.94
N MET A 556 -12.20 -19.23 11.82
CA MET A 556 -12.05 -17.76 11.66
C MET A 556 -10.59 -17.33 11.89
N GLY A 557 -10.02 -16.53 10.99
CA GLY A 557 -8.69 -15.92 11.06
C GLY A 557 -8.34 -15.17 9.76
N ASP A 558 -7.44 -14.18 9.85
CA ASP A 558 -7.17 -13.11 8.87
C ASP A 558 -6.85 -13.59 7.42
N LEU A 559 -6.18 -14.74 7.28
CA LEU A 559 -5.95 -15.45 6.01
C LEU A 559 -5.73 -16.94 6.34
N ILE A 560 -6.43 -17.86 5.67
CA ILE A 560 -6.21 -19.31 5.87
C ILE A 560 -5.52 -19.92 4.65
N SER A 561 -4.44 -20.66 4.92
CA SER A 561 -3.60 -21.28 3.89
C SER A 561 -3.42 -22.78 4.11
N ASP A 562 -3.35 -23.52 3.01
CA ASP A 562 -2.88 -24.91 2.98
C ASP A 562 -1.96 -25.10 1.77
N THR A 563 -1.29 -26.25 1.66
CA THR A 563 -0.40 -26.59 0.55
C THR A 563 -0.89 -27.88 -0.10
N MET A 564 -0.86 -27.94 -1.42
CA MET A 564 -1.05 -29.16 -2.21
C MET A 564 0.30 -29.60 -2.79
N SER A 565 0.76 -30.79 -2.44
CA SER A 565 2.01 -31.36 -2.99
C SER A 565 1.77 -32.27 -4.20
N ILE A 566 2.64 -32.17 -5.21
CA ILE A 566 2.72 -33.04 -6.39
C ILE A 566 4.13 -33.63 -6.45
N GLU A 567 4.27 -34.95 -6.38
CA GLU A 567 5.56 -35.65 -6.45
C GLU A 567 5.74 -36.29 -7.83
N SER A 568 6.74 -35.83 -8.57
CA SER A 568 7.22 -36.51 -9.79
C SER A 568 8.31 -37.54 -9.46
N GLU A 569 8.90 -38.18 -10.46
CA GLU A 569 10.10 -39.01 -10.26
C GLU A 569 11.37 -38.21 -9.98
N VAL A 570 11.35 -36.89 -10.20
CA VAL A 570 12.50 -36.00 -10.06
C VAL A 570 12.40 -35.13 -8.81
N SER A 571 11.24 -34.52 -8.55
CA SER A 571 11.07 -33.58 -7.44
C SER A 571 9.64 -33.50 -6.89
N VAL A 572 9.46 -32.70 -5.84
CA VAL A 572 8.16 -32.40 -5.22
C VAL A 572 7.85 -30.92 -5.49
N HIS A 573 6.65 -30.66 -6.00
CA HIS A 573 6.12 -29.34 -6.32
C HIS A 573 5.00 -29.01 -5.34
N ASP A 574 5.12 -27.89 -4.63
CA ASP A 574 4.14 -27.44 -3.65
C ASP A 574 3.36 -26.24 -4.19
N ILE A 575 2.04 -26.31 -4.15
CA ILE A 575 1.13 -25.24 -4.55
C ILE A 575 0.49 -24.66 -3.30
N LEU A 576 0.59 -23.34 -3.11
CA LEU A 576 -0.05 -22.66 -1.98
C LEU A 576 -1.54 -22.41 -2.27
N ILE A 577 -2.44 -22.85 -1.40
CA ILE A 577 -3.89 -22.62 -1.49
C ILE A 577 -4.28 -21.59 -0.42
N LEU A 578 -4.85 -20.45 -0.84
CA LEU A 578 -5.24 -19.33 0.03
C LEU A 578 -6.74 -19.05 -0.06
N VAL A 579 -7.37 -18.69 1.07
CA VAL A 579 -8.78 -18.26 1.12
C VAL A 579 -8.92 -16.95 1.88
N ASP A 580 -9.70 -16.03 1.32
CA ASP A 580 -10.06 -14.74 1.90
C ASP A 580 -11.02 -14.89 3.12
N GLU A 581 -10.74 -14.16 4.21
CA GLU A 581 -11.55 -14.15 5.44
C GLU A 581 -12.94 -13.51 5.24
N ASP A 582 -13.11 -12.55 4.34
CA ASP A 582 -14.40 -11.86 4.16
C ASP A 582 -15.52 -12.80 3.66
N LEU A 583 -15.13 -13.93 3.07
CA LEU A 583 -16.04 -15.00 2.66
C LEU A 583 -16.54 -15.84 3.84
N VAL A 584 -15.75 -15.92 4.91
CA VAL A 584 -16.08 -16.61 6.16
C VAL A 584 -17.13 -15.83 6.95
N SER A 585 -17.02 -14.49 6.96
CA SER A 585 -17.88 -13.58 7.74
C SER A 585 -19.26 -13.38 7.08
N ALA A 586 -19.33 -13.25 5.76
CA ALA A 586 -20.57 -13.05 5.00
C ALA A 586 -21.51 -14.27 5.02
N PHE A 587 -20.99 -15.49 5.20
CA PHE A 587 -21.80 -16.72 5.15
C PHE A 587 -22.62 -16.97 6.43
N ASN A 588 -22.11 -16.55 7.60
CA ASN A 588 -22.77 -16.77 8.88
C ASN A 588 -24.09 -15.97 9.02
N ASN A 589 -24.22 -14.85 8.31
CA ASN A 589 -25.40 -13.99 8.37
C ASN A 589 -26.49 -14.32 7.33
N VAL A 590 -26.17 -15.03 6.24
CA VAL A 590 -27.11 -15.22 5.12
C VAL A 590 -27.83 -16.59 5.14
N PHE A 591 -27.22 -17.65 5.68
CA PHE A 591 -27.71 -19.02 5.51
C PHE A 591 -28.44 -19.66 6.71
N THR A 592 -28.53 -18.99 7.85
CA THR A 592 -29.11 -19.58 9.07
C THR A 592 -30.63 -19.53 9.17
N ASP A 593 -31.33 -18.82 8.26
CA ASP A 593 -32.79 -18.64 8.35
C ASP A 593 -33.63 -19.34 7.25
N ASN A 594 -33.05 -19.83 6.14
CA ASN A 594 -33.84 -20.22 4.96
C ASN A 594 -33.69 -21.67 4.43
N ILE A 595 -32.82 -22.52 4.98
CA ILE A 595 -32.66 -23.92 4.52
C ILE A 595 -32.88 -24.96 5.62
N THR A 596 -33.36 -26.15 5.23
CA THR A 596 -33.43 -27.33 6.11
C THR A 596 -32.11 -28.09 6.00
N SER A 597 -31.32 -28.19 7.08
CA SER A 597 -30.02 -28.87 7.08
C SER A 597 -29.76 -29.68 8.36
N LEU A 598 -28.87 -30.69 8.28
CA LEU A 598 -28.33 -31.44 9.41
C LEU A 598 -26.84 -31.12 9.56
N ASN A 599 -26.47 -30.35 10.59
CA ASN A 599 -25.14 -29.76 10.75
C ASN A 599 -24.16 -30.67 11.50
N GLY A 600 -24.53 -31.94 11.71
CA GLY A 600 -23.69 -32.93 12.39
C GLY A 600 -23.76 -32.84 13.91
N ASN A 601 -22.77 -33.44 14.57
CA ASN A 601 -22.68 -33.53 16.02
C ASN A 601 -21.33 -32.97 16.54
N TYR A 602 -21.34 -32.24 17.65
CA TYR A 602 -20.14 -31.74 18.34
C TYR A 602 -20.20 -32.00 19.86
N PRO A 603 -19.15 -32.56 20.48
CA PRO A 603 -17.90 -33.01 19.84
C PRO A 603 -18.09 -34.27 18.96
N ASN A 604 -17.18 -34.50 18.00
CA ASN A 604 -17.07 -35.73 17.20
C ASN A 604 -15.58 -35.95 16.83
N PRO A 605 -14.88 -36.99 17.35
CA PRO A 605 -15.37 -38.03 18.24
C PRO A 605 -15.87 -37.50 19.60
N PHE A 606 -16.78 -38.22 20.24
CA PHE A 606 -17.27 -37.89 21.59
C PHE A 606 -17.10 -39.05 22.56
N SER A 607 -16.96 -38.76 23.85
CA SER A 607 -16.68 -39.75 24.91
C SER A 607 -17.91 -40.17 25.73
N SER A 608 -18.90 -39.28 25.86
CA SER A 608 -20.09 -39.54 26.68
C SER A 608 -21.37 -38.94 26.11
N GLU A 609 -21.29 -37.74 25.57
CA GLU A 609 -22.41 -37.04 24.94
C GLU A 609 -21.94 -36.15 23.78
N THR A 610 -22.86 -35.85 22.87
CA THR A 610 -22.63 -34.95 21.74
C THR A 610 -23.89 -34.15 21.45
N ASN A 611 -23.73 -32.92 20.97
CA ASN A 611 -24.80 -32.01 20.59
C ASN A 611 -24.97 -32.05 19.08
N ILE A 612 -26.19 -32.27 18.62
CA ILE A 612 -26.58 -32.39 17.23
C ILE A 612 -27.31 -31.11 16.84
N LYS A 613 -26.72 -30.34 15.93
CA LYS A 613 -27.31 -29.10 15.41
C LYS A 613 -28.00 -29.38 14.07
N PHE A 614 -29.17 -28.79 13.86
CA PHE A 614 -29.91 -28.87 12.59
C PHE A 614 -30.84 -27.67 12.46
N SER A 615 -31.25 -27.35 11.23
CA SER A 615 -32.22 -26.30 10.94
C SER A 615 -33.38 -26.87 10.11
N ILE A 616 -34.54 -26.23 10.20
CA ILE A 616 -35.64 -26.46 9.25
C ILE A 616 -36.18 -25.12 8.76
N ASN A 617 -36.44 -25.03 7.46
CA ASN A 617 -36.88 -23.78 6.81
C ASN A 617 -38.39 -23.59 6.74
N LYS A 618 -39.16 -24.61 7.11
CA LYS A 618 -40.62 -24.55 7.23
C LYS A 618 -41.10 -25.58 8.23
N THR A 619 -42.28 -25.36 8.78
CA THR A 619 -42.89 -26.29 9.73
C THR A 619 -43.07 -27.67 9.09
N ALA A 620 -42.42 -28.69 9.64
CA ALA A 620 -42.43 -30.05 9.09
C ALA A 620 -42.22 -31.10 10.20
N ASN A 621 -42.60 -32.36 9.92
CA ASN A 621 -42.28 -33.47 10.81
C ASN A 621 -40.81 -33.86 10.64
N VAL A 622 -40.03 -33.66 11.70
CA VAL A 622 -38.60 -33.98 11.74
C VAL A 622 -38.40 -35.32 12.45
N LEU A 623 -37.72 -36.23 11.78
CA LEU A 623 -37.30 -37.53 12.31
C LEU A 623 -35.77 -37.57 12.36
N ILE A 624 -35.19 -37.71 13.55
CA ILE A 624 -33.74 -37.89 13.75
C ILE A 624 -33.49 -39.24 14.40
N GLU A 625 -32.71 -40.09 13.73
CA GLU A 625 -32.42 -41.47 14.11
C GLU A 625 -30.91 -41.74 14.10
N ILE A 626 -30.49 -42.70 14.91
CA ILE A 626 -29.11 -43.16 14.99
C ILE A 626 -29.04 -44.62 14.58
N PHE A 627 -28.07 -44.97 13.75
CA PHE A 627 -27.78 -46.31 13.26
C PHE A 627 -26.35 -46.72 13.61
N ASN A 628 -26.08 -48.01 13.79
CA ASN A 628 -24.72 -48.53 13.85
C ASN A 628 -24.19 -48.87 12.43
N ILE A 629 -22.93 -49.30 12.35
CA ILE A 629 -22.28 -49.68 11.08
C ILE A 629 -22.99 -50.81 10.31
N ASN A 630 -23.76 -51.65 11.01
CA ASN A 630 -24.54 -52.72 10.38
C ASN A 630 -25.93 -52.24 9.91
N GLY A 631 -26.19 -50.93 9.92
CA GLY A 631 -27.50 -50.35 9.56
C GLY A 631 -28.60 -50.62 10.58
N GLN A 632 -28.28 -51.14 11.77
CA GLN A 632 -29.26 -51.38 12.81
C GLN A 632 -29.59 -50.08 13.55
N LYS A 633 -30.88 -49.76 13.65
CA LYS A 633 -31.34 -48.58 14.39
C LYS A 633 -31.09 -48.71 15.89
N ILE A 634 -30.33 -47.76 16.43
CA ILE A 634 -29.91 -47.67 17.82
C ILE A 634 -30.89 -46.85 18.65
N ASN A 635 -31.28 -45.68 18.16
CA ASN A 635 -32.19 -44.78 18.87
C ASN A 635 -32.92 -43.83 17.90
N THR A 636 -34.05 -43.28 18.33
CA THR A 636 -34.75 -42.17 17.68
C THR A 636 -34.72 -41.00 18.64
N LEU A 637 -34.08 -39.89 18.26
CA LEU A 637 -33.88 -38.71 19.10
C LEU A 637 -35.04 -37.72 18.99
N ILE A 638 -35.57 -37.53 17.78
CA ILE A 638 -36.73 -36.68 17.50
C ILE A 638 -37.65 -37.44 16.55
N ASN A 639 -38.95 -37.34 16.77
CA ASN A 639 -39.98 -37.67 15.79
C ASN A 639 -41.22 -36.78 16.02
N ASN A 640 -41.07 -35.48 15.77
CA ASN A 640 -42.07 -34.46 16.09
C ASN A 640 -42.21 -33.44 14.95
N GLN A 641 -43.35 -32.75 14.90
CA GLN A 641 -43.53 -31.56 14.09
C GLN A 641 -42.83 -30.37 14.75
N LEU A 642 -41.90 -29.74 14.03
CA LEU A 642 -41.12 -28.59 14.47
C LEU A 642 -41.42 -27.40 13.55
N SER A 643 -41.38 -26.17 14.07
CA SER A 643 -41.53 -24.92 13.30
C SER A 643 -40.22 -24.51 12.63
N ALA A 644 -40.25 -23.60 11.65
CA ALA A 644 -39.00 -23.09 11.06
C ALA A 644 -38.05 -22.53 12.15
N GLY A 645 -36.76 -22.85 12.06
CA GLY A 645 -35.75 -22.40 13.00
C GLY A 645 -34.58 -23.35 13.18
N ASN A 646 -33.67 -22.94 14.06
CA ASN A 646 -32.45 -23.66 14.42
C ASN A 646 -32.63 -24.45 15.71
N TYR A 647 -32.16 -25.70 15.70
CA TYR A 647 -32.36 -26.67 16.78
C TYR A 647 -31.03 -27.31 17.19
N ASN A 648 -30.92 -27.61 18.49
CA ASN A 648 -29.80 -28.31 19.07
C ASN A 648 -30.30 -29.38 20.05
N ILE A 649 -29.97 -30.65 19.80
CA ILE A 649 -30.36 -31.78 20.66
C ILE A 649 -29.16 -32.60 21.10
N LYS A 650 -29.27 -33.27 22.24
CA LYS A 650 -28.17 -34.05 22.81
C LYS A 650 -28.39 -35.55 22.63
N TRP A 651 -27.35 -36.28 22.25
CA TRP A 651 -27.30 -37.74 22.39
C TRP A 651 -26.22 -38.16 23.39
N ASN A 652 -26.56 -39.07 24.29
CA ASN A 652 -25.72 -39.51 25.42
C ASN A 652 -25.16 -40.93 25.24
N GLY A 653 -25.02 -41.39 24.00
CA GLY A 653 -24.47 -42.72 23.71
C GLY A 653 -25.33 -43.90 24.21
N ARG A 654 -26.66 -43.72 24.33
CA ARG A 654 -27.59 -44.78 24.75
C ARG A 654 -28.54 -45.19 23.63
N ASN A 655 -28.89 -46.47 23.62
CA ASN A 655 -29.92 -47.02 22.74
C ASN A 655 -31.34 -46.76 23.28
N LYS A 656 -32.36 -47.17 22.53
CA LYS A 656 -33.79 -47.03 22.90
C LYS A 656 -34.19 -47.63 24.25
N ASN A 657 -33.42 -48.58 24.80
CA ASN A 657 -33.68 -49.22 26.09
C ASN A 657 -32.88 -48.55 27.23
N GLY A 658 -32.23 -47.41 26.97
CA GLY A 658 -31.41 -46.68 27.94
C GLY A 658 -30.05 -47.32 28.23
N LYS A 659 -29.65 -48.40 27.52
CA LYS A 659 -28.34 -49.05 27.70
C LYS A 659 -27.27 -48.31 26.88
N LYS A 660 -26.09 -48.10 27.48
CA LYS A 660 -24.93 -47.54 26.77
C LYS A 660 -24.55 -48.44 25.58
N VAL A 661 -24.25 -47.82 24.45
CA VAL A 661 -23.74 -48.51 23.27
C VAL A 661 -22.22 -48.57 23.29
N THR A 662 -21.61 -49.50 22.54
CA THR A 662 -20.16 -49.67 22.51
C THR A 662 -19.49 -48.55 21.72
N GLY A 663 -18.24 -48.21 22.04
CA GLY A 663 -17.44 -47.32 21.19
C GLY A 663 -17.36 -47.85 19.76
N GLY A 664 -17.37 -46.94 18.79
CA GLY A 664 -17.39 -47.27 17.36
C GLY A 664 -18.10 -46.22 16.50
N ILE A 665 -18.29 -46.56 15.22
CA ILE A 665 -18.92 -45.69 14.22
C ILE A 665 -20.45 -45.83 14.26
N TYR A 666 -21.12 -44.68 14.27
CA TYR A 666 -22.56 -44.53 14.19
C TYR A 666 -22.94 -43.57 13.06
N PHE A 667 -24.17 -43.66 12.59
CA PHE A 667 -24.72 -42.77 11.55
C PHE A 667 -25.95 -42.06 12.09
N LEU A 668 -25.91 -40.74 12.09
CA LEU A 668 -27.01 -39.84 12.43
C LEU A 668 -27.79 -39.54 11.15
N LYS A 669 -29.07 -39.87 11.11
CA LYS A 669 -29.93 -39.62 9.94
C LYS A 669 -31.08 -38.69 10.33
N MET A 670 -31.26 -37.63 9.56
CA MET A 670 -32.41 -36.72 9.64
C MET A 670 -33.31 -36.91 8.43
N LYS A 671 -34.63 -36.90 8.64
CA LYS A 671 -35.66 -36.78 7.61
C LYS A 671 -36.63 -35.66 7.96
N SER A 672 -36.89 -34.76 7.02
CA SER A 672 -37.87 -33.68 7.14
C SER A 672 -38.51 -33.40 5.77
N GLY A 673 -39.74 -33.86 5.56
CA GLY A 673 -40.34 -33.87 4.21
C GLY A 673 -39.52 -34.70 3.22
N GLU A 674 -39.11 -34.09 2.10
CA GLU A 674 -38.23 -34.67 1.09
C GLU A 674 -36.74 -34.65 1.49
N PHE A 675 -36.35 -33.82 2.47
CA PHE A 675 -34.97 -33.73 2.91
C PHE A 675 -34.57 -34.99 3.70
N VAL A 676 -33.49 -35.65 3.27
CA VAL A 676 -32.85 -36.76 3.97
C VAL A 676 -31.34 -36.49 4.01
N SER A 677 -30.75 -36.44 5.20
CA SER A 677 -29.31 -36.28 5.38
C SER A 677 -28.78 -37.27 6.40
N THR A 678 -27.57 -37.78 6.16
CA THR A 678 -26.89 -38.72 7.06
C THR A 678 -25.48 -38.22 7.36
N LYS A 679 -25.07 -38.20 8.63
CA LYS A 679 -23.74 -37.78 9.10
C LYS A 679 -23.10 -38.88 9.95
N LYS A 680 -21.78 -39.06 9.82
CA LYS A 680 -21.00 -40.05 10.58
C LYS A 680 -20.65 -39.51 11.97
N MET A 681 -20.84 -40.33 13.00
CA MET A 681 -20.47 -40.04 14.38
C MET A 681 -19.51 -41.10 14.90
N ILE A 682 -18.56 -40.72 15.75
CA ILE A 682 -17.58 -41.61 16.36
C ILE A 682 -17.72 -41.52 17.89
N LEU A 683 -18.14 -42.61 18.53
CA LEU A 683 -18.16 -42.74 19.99
C LEU A 683 -16.87 -43.41 20.45
N MET A 684 -16.12 -42.75 21.33
CA MET A 684 -14.91 -43.27 21.96
C MET A 684 -15.25 -44.33 23.02
N LYS A 685 -14.30 -45.24 23.28
CA LYS A 685 -14.49 -46.36 24.22
C LYS A 685 -14.50 -45.91 25.68
#